data_AF-A0A936Y910-F1
#
_entry.id   AF-A0A936Y910-F1
#
_cell.length_a   1.000
_cell.length_b   1.000
_cell.length_c   1.000
_cell.angle_alpha   90.00
_cell.angle_beta   90.00
_cell.angle_gamma   90.00
#
_symmetry.space_group_name_H-M   'P 1'
#
loop_
_entity.id
_entity.type
_entity.pdbx_description
1 polymer ?
#
loop_
_entity_poly.entity_id
_entity_poly.type
_entity_poly.pdbx_seq_one_letter_code
_entity_poly.pdbx_strand_id
1 'polypeptide(L)'
;MSKQPRLNLDIDPHYWTGKPPVFGLCAGVAEDGTIHSLPFISTRSSRQEILDYFDNGWTLTEVLFSGLASEESYYRRPYHHLRHPLIFYYLHPVVFYVNKLRVAGLITDSFNPHVEALFEQGVDEMRWDDLHEDDSIQWPSLDEARRYRKTVYKAVVQLIKTHPAFERAHEAIGQDHPLWALFMAFEHERIHIETSSVLIRELPIEYVQKPDAWPHYGAVPPRQQLKLSAQSEPNLAFRDVAAGNVVLGKPTLWGSFGWDNEYGLETRKVDSFKATNALISNGDFYAFVASDAYQQQEYWSDLGWQWRSFRNTKWPTFWVANGPAGLHEYKLRTIFDVVAMPWDWPVIVNYHEAKAYCAWRGKQDKKSYRLLTETEHHALRDPRQEESVLLEREDPVMMRTHPFKVVQPVINHNLTYGSEQPVLGLSANSKGFHDTFGNVWQWCEDTFHPLAGFKAHPFYTDFSTPCYDNEHQMMMGGSFISTGDEASIWARFHFRPHFFQHAGFRVVMDPLPNQQIKRPFSYEDKEMVNRYLLFHWGSQNEVFDPKFSTQIQWPDVKHLPSYAAELAVRFCSKQDKALDLGCSVGRTSFALARHFAAVHGIDASEAFIDVAQQLQMDGAIDYEKVETGDKPSHCIAAVEPDIDRQRVTFTVGDACHLPESIKGYDAVILANVICRLPDPTLCLKRMVGENGLVLPGGIVVITAPMSWMEAFTPKEKWLTSLEIIGQQLPGFSLIHHEEVPFMIREHQRKFEYIIAQASVWRLAE
;
A
#
# COMPACT_ATOMS: atom_id res chain seq x y z
N MET A 1 17.35 27.38 -31.98
CA MET A 1 17.27 27.83 -30.58
C MET A 1 18.68 28.13 -30.10
N SER A 2 18.92 29.37 -29.66
CA SER A 2 20.19 29.80 -29.11
C SER A 2 20.51 28.98 -27.85
N LYS A 3 21.59 28.20 -27.85
CA LYS A 3 22.06 27.51 -26.63
C LYS A 3 22.42 28.59 -25.61
N GLN A 4 21.62 28.74 -24.55
CA GLN A 4 22.06 29.49 -23.37
C GLN A 4 23.39 28.88 -22.87
N PRO A 5 24.30 29.70 -22.34
CA PRO A 5 25.55 29.20 -21.81
C PRO A 5 25.25 28.17 -20.70
N ARG A 6 25.84 26.98 -20.79
CA ARG A 6 25.86 26.02 -19.68
C ARG A 6 26.41 26.74 -18.45
N LEU A 7 25.86 26.46 -17.27
CA LEU A 7 26.49 26.90 -16.02
C LEU A 7 27.96 26.43 -16.06
N ASN A 8 28.88 27.39 -16.04
CA ASN A 8 30.30 27.14 -16.27
C ASN A 8 30.82 26.20 -15.18
N LEU A 9 31.67 25.25 -15.56
CA LEU A 9 32.14 24.11 -14.73
C LEU A 9 32.98 24.51 -13.49
N ASP A 10 33.26 25.79 -13.30
CA ASP A 10 33.76 26.32 -12.04
C ASP A 10 32.56 26.80 -11.22
N ILE A 11 32.00 25.90 -10.39
CA ILE A 11 30.93 26.26 -9.45
C ILE A 11 31.43 27.47 -8.64
N ASP A 12 30.74 28.62 -8.81
CA ASP A 12 31.00 29.84 -8.05
C ASP A 12 31.11 29.48 -6.56
N PRO A 13 32.16 29.90 -5.83
CA PRO A 13 32.23 29.72 -4.38
C PRO A 13 30.98 30.19 -3.62
N HIS A 14 30.19 31.09 -4.22
CA HIS A 14 28.91 31.57 -3.69
C HIS A 14 27.68 30.71 -4.05
N TYR A 15 27.83 29.64 -4.82
CA TYR A 15 26.76 28.70 -5.18
C TYR A 15 26.14 28.04 -3.94
N TRP A 16 27.00 27.54 -3.04
CA TRP A 16 26.59 26.78 -1.86
C TRP A 16 25.90 27.70 -0.84
N THR A 17 24.66 27.35 -0.49
CA THR A 17 23.88 28.05 0.53
C THR A 17 24.17 27.51 1.93
N GLY A 18 24.74 26.30 2.03
CA GLY A 18 25.28 25.69 3.25
C GLY A 18 26.79 25.45 3.19
N LYS A 19 27.27 24.33 3.77
CA LYS A 19 28.67 23.90 3.62
C LYS A 19 28.90 23.32 2.22
N PRO A 20 30.03 23.61 1.56
CA PRO A 20 30.37 22.96 0.29
C PRO A 20 30.81 21.51 0.52
N PRO A 21 30.75 20.62 -0.50
CA PRO A 21 31.16 19.22 -0.41
C PRO A 21 32.68 19.08 -0.40
N VAL A 22 33.33 19.54 0.69
CA VAL A 22 34.78 19.55 0.85
C VAL A 22 35.17 18.62 2.01
N PHE A 23 36.12 17.71 1.75
CA PHE A 23 36.66 16.79 2.74
C PHE A 23 37.19 17.54 3.97
N GLY A 24 36.83 17.07 5.17
CA GLY A 24 37.18 17.71 6.44
C GLY A 24 36.36 18.96 6.79
N LEU A 25 35.54 19.48 5.88
CA LEU A 25 34.65 20.62 6.14
C LEU A 25 33.18 20.18 6.29
N CYS A 26 32.69 19.36 5.36
CA CYS A 26 31.34 18.78 5.40
C CYS A 26 31.43 17.29 5.73
N ALA A 27 30.67 16.86 6.75
CA ALA A 27 30.61 15.45 7.12
C ALA A 27 29.96 14.63 6.01
N GLY A 28 30.49 13.43 5.77
CA GLY A 28 30.04 12.57 4.68
C GLY A 28 30.75 12.79 3.35
N VAL A 29 31.72 13.71 3.26
CA VAL A 29 32.60 13.83 2.09
C VAL A 29 33.82 12.92 2.28
N ALA A 30 34.12 12.10 1.27
CA ALA A 30 35.28 11.20 1.23
C ALA A 30 36.55 11.93 0.75
N GLU A 31 37.72 11.29 0.92
CA GLU A 31 39.02 11.87 0.51
C GLU A 31 39.13 12.09 -1.02
N ASP A 32 38.41 11.30 -1.81
CA ASP A 32 38.32 11.44 -3.27
C ASP A 32 37.35 12.56 -3.71
N GLY A 33 36.69 13.23 -2.76
CA GLY A 33 35.79 14.35 -3.00
C GLY A 33 34.33 13.98 -3.21
N THR A 34 33.94 12.70 -3.19
CA THR A 34 32.52 12.33 -3.31
C THR A 34 31.78 12.48 -1.99
N ILE A 35 30.51 12.88 -2.04
CA ILE A 35 29.64 13.00 -0.86
C ILE A 35 28.69 11.80 -0.75
N HIS A 36 28.61 11.22 0.45
CA HIS A 36 27.69 10.16 0.81
C HIS A 36 26.79 10.61 1.95
N SER A 37 25.64 9.94 2.11
CA SER A 37 24.79 10.22 3.27
C SER A 37 25.42 9.72 4.55
N LEU A 38 25.30 10.52 5.60
CA LEU A 38 25.52 10.04 6.95
C LEU A 38 24.44 9.01 7.33
N PRO A 39 24.77 8.05 8.22
CA PRO A 39 23.78 7.14 8.78
C PRO A 39 22.67 7.90 9.50
N PHE A 40 21.49 7.27 9.58
CA PHE A 40 20.34 7.84 10.28
C PHE A 40 20.66 8.03 11.76
N ILE A 41 20.55 9.27 12.19
CA ILE A 41 20.97 9.69 13.53
C ILE A 41 19.97 9.28 14.59
N SER A 42 20.48 9.07 15.81
CA SER A 42 19.63 8.89 16.97
C SER A 42 19.02 10.22 17.43
N THR A 43 17.82 10.19 17.99
CA THR A 43 17.20 11.31 18.71
C THR A 43 17.90 11.64 20.04
N ARG A 44 18.97 10.91 20.38
CA ARG A 44 19.90 11.16 21.50
C ARG A 44 21.27 11.70 21.05
N SER A 45 21.45 11.92 19.74
CA SER A 45 22.73 12.34 19.17
C SER A 45 23.20 13.68 19.76
N SER A 46 24.50 13.85 19.87
CA SER A 46 25.09 15.11 20.33
C SER A 46 24.76 16.27 19.38
N ARG A 47 24.89 17.50 19.90
CA ARG A 47 24.75 18.72 19.09
C ARG A 47 25.57 18.69 17.80
N GLN A 48 26.80 18.18 17.86
CA GLN A 48 27.68 18.15 16.70
C GLN A 48 27.20 17.14 15.67
N GLU A 49 26.77 15.95 16.09
CA GLU A 49 26.21 14.94 15.18
C GLU A 49 24.92 15.42 14.51
N ILE A 50 24.07 16.17 15.23
CA ILE A 50 22.86 16.79 14.67
C ILE A 50 23.22 17.86 13.63
N LEU A 51 24.21 18.71 13.93
CA LEU A 51 24.73 19.70 12.96
C LEU A 51 25.30 19.02 11.72
N ASP A 52 26.09 17.97 11.90
CA ASP A 52 26.72 17.24 10.81
C ASP A 52 25.68 16.55 9.93
N TYR A 53 24.60 16.01 10.52
CA TYR A 53 23.49 15.41 9.78
C TYR A 53 22.69 16.42 8.97
N PHE A 54 22.39 17.58 9.56
CA PHE A 54 21.74 18.69 8.86
C PHE A 54 22.60 19.21 7.71
N ASP A 55 23.89 19.48 7.97
CA ASP A 55 24.83 19.97 6.97
C ASP A 55 25.00 18.96 5.83
N ASN A 56 25.08 17.67 6.14
CA ASN A 56 25.17 16.60 5.15
C ASN A 56 23.92 16.54 4.26
N GLY A 57 22.71 16.48 4.84
CA GLY A 57 21.45 16.46 4.09
C GLY A 57 21.31 17.68 3.18
N TRP A 58 21.61 18.88 3.71
CA TRP A 58 21.60 20.11 2.94
C TRP A 58 22.57 20.06 1.76
N THR A 59 23.82 19.62 2.00
CA THR A 59 24.86 19.53 0.96
C THR A 59 24.51 18.49 -0.10
N LEU A 60 23.90 17.35 0.27
CA LEU A 60 23.41 16.34 -0.68
C LEU A 60 22.40 16.93 -1.65
N THR A 61 21.43 17.71 -1.15
CA THR A 61 20.48 18.46 -1.99
C THR A 61 21.24 19.39 -2.94
N GLU A 62 22.19 20.18 -2.45
CA GLU A 62 22.93 21.13 -3.29
C GLU A 62 23.78 20.45 -4.37
N VAL A 63 24.38 19.29 -4.06
CA VAL A 63 25.14 18.47 -5.01
C VAL A 63 24.23 17.90 -6.07
N LEU A 64 23.08 17.31 -5.70
CA LEU A 64 22.09 16.80 -6.67
C LEU A 64 21.65 17.90 -7.65
N PHE A 65 21.30 19.07 -7.13
CA PHE A 65 20.85 20.21 -7.96
C PHE A 65 21.99 20.88 -8.75
N SER A 66 23.25 20.73 -8.32
CA SER A 66 24.41 21.22 -9.11
C SER A 66 24.58 20.46 -10.43
N GLY A 67 23.92 19.30 -10.55
CA GLY A 67 23.85 18.54 -11.80
C GLY A 67 22.90 19.12 -12.83
N LEU A 68 22.16 20.19 -12.53
CA LEU A 68 21.36 20.92 -13.53
C LEU A 68 22.26 21.81 -14.39
N ALA A 69 22.23 21.60 -15.71
CA ALA A 69 23.19 22.19 -16.64
C ALA A 69 22.95 23.70 -16.92
N SER A 70 21.77 24.22 -16.59
CA SER A 70 21.38 25.61 -16.81
C SER A 70 20.28 26.06 -15.84
N GLU A 71 20.07 27.36 -15.71
CA GLU A 71 18.95 27.91 -14.96
C GLU A 71 17.59 27.44 -15.52
N GLU A 72 17.45 27.35 -16.84
CA GLU A 72 16.25 26.79 -17.52
C GLU A 72 15.89 25.39 -16.98
N SER A 73 16.90 24.59 -16.61
CA SER A 73 16.69 23.23 -16.11
C SER A 73 15.91 23.20 -14.78
N TYR A 74 16.00 24.25 -13.97
CA TYR A 74 15.22 24.38 -12.72
C TYR A 74 13.72 24.63 -13.00
N TYR A 75 13.40 25.30 -14.11
CA TYR A 75 12.04 25.75 -14.42
C TYR A 75 11.31 24.84 -15.41
N ARG A 76 11.98 23.82 -15.93
CA ARG A 76 11.36 22.84 -16.82
C ARG A 76 10.52 21.85 -16.02
N ARG A 77 9.25 21.69 -16.42
CA ARG A 77 8.39 20.62 -15.90
C ARG A 77 8.74 19.28 -16.53
N PRO A 78 8.54 18.16 -15.80
CA PRO A 78 8.59 16.83 -16.40
C PRO A 78 7.59 16.68 -17.56
N TYR A 79 7.91 15.82 -18.53
CA TYR A 79 7.14 15.66 -19.77
C TYR A 79 5.68 15.19 -19.55
N HIS A 80 5.38 14.60 -18.39
CA HIS A 80 4.06 14.07 -18.08
C HIS A 80 3.13 15.13 -17.43
N HIS A 81 3.66 16.29 -17.03
CA HIS A 81 2.94 17.43 -16.43
C HIS A 81 2.16 17.13 -15.14
N LEU A 82 2.51 16.04 -14.46
CA LEU A 82 1.95 15.64 -13.16
C LEU A 82 2.87 16.01 -11.99
N ARG A 83 3.74 17.00 -12.16
CA ARG A 83 4.65 17.51 -11.11
C ARG A 83 5.05 18.94 -11.44
N HIS A 84 5.39 19.70 -10.42
CA HIS A 84 5.95 21.04 -10.57
C HIS A 84 7.38 21.02 -11.17
N PRO A 85 7.92 22.18 -11.60
CA PRO A 85 9.33 22.26 -11.98
C PRO A 85 10.28 22.04 -10.80
N LEU A 86 11.54 21.71 -11.09
CA LEU A 86 12.57 21.45 -10.08
C LEU A 86 12.82 22.60 -9.09
N ILE A 87 12.55 23.85 -9.45
CA ILE A 87 12.63 25.00 -8.53
C ILE A 87 11.71 24.83 -7.33
N PHE A 88 10.56 24.16 -7.49
CA PHE A 88 9.68 23.78 -6.40
C PHE A 88 10.38 22.85 -5.42
N TYR A 89 10.94 21.75 -5.93
CA TYR A 89 11.64 20.77 -5.11
C TYR A 89 12.94 21.31 -4.49
N TYR A 90 13.52 22.39 -5.05
CA TYR A 90 14.64 23.10 -4.47
C TYR A 90 14.27 24.01 -3.29
N LEU A 91 13.02 24.48 -3.19
CA LEU A 91 12.58 25.41 -2.14
C LEU A 91 11.57 24.84 -1.15
N HIS A 92 10.71 23.93 -1.59
CA HIS A 92 9.67 23.34 -0.77
C HIS A 92 10.20 22.67 0.50
N PRO A 93 11.26 21.84 0.48
CA PRO A 93 11.83 21.29 1.71
C PRO A 93 12.32 22.37 2.68
N VAL A 94 12.83 23.48 2.16
CA VAL A 94 13.36 24.58 2.98
C VAL A 94 12.25 25.40 3.61
N VAL A 95 11.16 25.63 2.88
CA VAL A 95 9.93 26.21 3.43
C VAL A 95 9.31 25.28 4.46
N PHE A 96 9.40 23.97 4.27
CA PHE A 96 8.92 22.98 5.23
C PHE A 96 9.64 23.09 6.59
N TYR A 97 10.96 23.30 6.63
CA TYR A 97 11.67 23.61 7.89
C TYR A 97 11.01 24.81 8.58
N VAL A 98 10.82 25.91 7.87
CA VAL A 98 10.26 27.14 8.47
C VAL A 98 8.85 26.87 9.00
N ASN A 99 8.00 26.21 8.21
CA ASN A 99 6.62 25.91 8.58
C ASN A 99 6.55 25.02 9.82
N LYS A 100 7.25 23.89 9.85
CA LYS A 100 7.16 22.95 10.98
C LYS A 100 7.84 23.49 12.23
N LEU A 101 8.96 24.20 12.10
CA LEU A 101 9.61 24.86 13.25
C LEU A 101 8.73 25.97 13.84
N ARG A 102 7.95 26.70 13.02
CA ARG A 102 6.97 27.68 13.51
C ARG A 102 5.78 27.02 14.20
N VAL A 103 5.23 25.96 13.62
CA VAL A 103 4.14 25.17 14.23
C VAL A 103 4.55 24.59 15.59
N ALA A 104 5.79 24.12 15.70
CA ALA A 104 6.34 23.61 16.97
C ALA A 104 6.76 24.72 17.95
N GLY A 105 6.70 26.00 17.55
CA GLY A 105 7.12 27.13 18.39
C GLY A 105 8.63 27.26 18.60
N LEU A 106 9.45 26.63 17.75
CA LEU A 106 10.92 26.70 17.82
C LEU A 106 11.48 27.97 17.18
N ILE A 107 10.74 28.55 16.23
CA ILE A 107 10.99 29.88 15.66
C ILE A 107 9.67 30.64 15.56
N THR A 108 9.70 31.96 15.62
CA THR A 108 8.48 32.80 15.53
C THR A 108 8.32 33.44 14.15
N ASP A 109 9.44 33.86 13.57
CA ASP A 109 9.44 34.76 12.43
C ASP A 109 9.31 34.00 11.11
N SER A 110 8.60 34.62 10.17
CA SER A 110 8.69 34.29 8.75
C SER A 110 9.91 34.99 8.15
N PHE A 111 10.62 34.32 7.24
CA PHE A 111 11.77 34.91 6.55
C PHE A 111 11.36 35.53 5.21
N ASN A 112 10.36 34.94 4.55
CA ASN A 112 9.73 35.50 3.36
C ASN A 112 8.30 34.92 3.21
N PRO A 113 7.25 35.65 3.67
CA PRO A 113 5.88 35.13 3.66
C PRO A 113 5.37 34.75 2.27
N HIS A 114 5.82 35.44 1.22
CA HIS A 114 5.39 35.17 -0.15
C HIS A 114 5.98 33.85 -0.66
N VAL A 115 7.28 33.63 -0.46
CA VAL A 115 7.92 32.35 -0.80
C VAL A 115 7.31 31.24 0.05
N GLU A 116 7.14 31.45 1.35
CA GLU A 116 6.57 30.44 2.25
C GLU A 116 5.18 30.00 1.83
N ALA A 117 4.28 30.94 1.49
CA ALA A 117 2.95 30.60 0.98
C ALA A 117 2.98 29.89 -0.39
N LEU A 118 3.94 30.21 -1.25
CA LEU A 118 4.04 29.61 -2.59
C LEU A 118 4.48 28.14 -2.55
N PHE A 119 5.27 27.73 -1.55
CA PHE A 119 5.81 26.38 -1.43
C PHE A 119 5.30 25.62 -0.19
N GLU A 120 4.27 26.09 0.53
CA GLU A 120 3.81 25.42 1.75
C GLU A 120 3.04 24.11 1.50
N GLN A 121 2.36 24.00 0.35
CA GLN A 121 1.58 22.82 -0.01
C GLN A 121 2.40 21.87 -0.87
N GLY A 122 2.33 20.57 -0.54
CA GLY A 122 2.87 19.50 -1.35
C GLY A 122 2.06 19.29 -2.63
N VAL A 123 2.52 18.36 -3.47
CA VAL A 123 1.89 18.02 -4.75
C VAL A 123 1.52 16.54 -4.73
N ASP A 124 0.22 16.24 -4.77
CA ASP A 124 -0.30 14.88 -4.85
C ASP A 124 -1.46 14.80 -5.85
N GLU A 125 -1.15 14.46 -7.10
CA GLU A 125 -2.13 14.25 -8.16
C GLU A 125 -2.88 12.92 -8.02
N MET A 126 -4.20 12.95 -8.22
CA MET A 126 -5.04 11.77 -8.03
C MET A 126 -5.02 10.84 -9.25
N ARG A 127 -4.87 11.40 -10.48
CA ARG A 127 -4.96 10.65 -11.74
C ARG A 127 -3.79 10.90 -12.69
N TRP A 128 -3.55 9.94 -13.58
CA TRP A 128 -2.48 9.99 -14.57
C TRP A 128 -2.72 11.05 -15.67
N ASP A 129 -3.93 11.60 -15.77
CA ASP A 129 -4.37 12.68 -16.65
C ASP A 129 -4.70 13.99 -15.92
N ASP A 130 -4.45 14.07 -14.61
CA ASP A 130 -4.60 15.32 -13.84
C ASP A 130 -3.43 16.25 -14.16
N LEU A 131 -3.50 16.91 -15.32
CA LEU A 131 -2.48 17.84 -15.78
C LEU A 131 -2.52 19.11 -14.91
N HIS A 132 -1.43 19.37 -14.17
CA HIS A 132 -1.25 20.67 -13.52
C HIS A 132 -0.93 21.73 -14.58
N GLU A 133 -1.97 22.39 -15.06
CA GLU A 133 -1.90 23.48 -16.04
C GLU A 133 -2.09 24.85 -15.38
N ASP A 134 -1.39 25.13 -14.28
CA ASP A 134 -1.27 26.52 -13.81
C ASP A 134 0.07 27.12 -14.28
N ASP A 135 0.09 27.55 -15.54
CA ASP A 135 1.19 28.35 -16.10
C ASP A 135 1.19 29.81 -15.60
N SER A 136 0.21 30.20 -14.77
CA SER A 136 0.18 31.53 -14.18
C SER A 136 1.11 31.68 -12.97
N ILE A 137 1.53 30.57 -12.36
CA ILE A 137 2.46 30.57 -11.23
C ILE A 137 3.81 31.19 -11.65
N GLN A 138 4.16 32.31 -11.02
CA GLN A 138 5.46 32.95 -11.17
C GLN A 138 6.43 32.40 -10.14
N TRP A 139 7.32 31.51 -10.56
CA TRP A 139 8.38 30.98 -9.71
C TRP A 139 9.44 32.06 -9.40
N PRO A 140 10.02 32.07 -8.18
CA PRO A 140 11.11 32.99 -7.85
C PRO A 140 12.35 32.73 -8.70
N SER A 141 13.17 33.74 -8.90
CA SER A 141 14.48 33.59 -9.56
C SER A 141 15.42 32.67 -8.77
N LEU A 142 16.39 32.06 -9.44
CA LEU A 142 17.34 31.15 -8.77
C LEU A 142 18.17 31.87 -7.70
N ASP A 143 18.48 33.15 -7.90
CA ASP A 143 19.16 33.99 -6.91
C ASP A 143 18.30 34.28 -5.69
N GLU A 144 16.98 34.51 -5.87
CA GLU A 144 16.05 34.65 -4.75
C GLU A 144 15.93 33.34 -3.97
N ALA A 145 15.83 32.22 -4.69
CA ALA A 145 15.78 30.89 -4.10
C ALA A 145 17.02 30.62 -3.24
N ARG A 146 18.23 30.84 -3.78
CA ARG A 146 19.49 30.67 -3.05
C ARG A 146 19.60 31.61 -1.84
N ARG A 147 19.18 32.87 -1.96
CA ARG A 147 19.16 33.83 -0.85
C ARG A 147 18.23 33.38 0.28
N TYR A 148 17.05 32.86 -0.06
CA TYR A 148 16.12 32.31 0.91
C TYR A 148 16.69 31.08 1.60
N ARG A 149 17.18 30.10 0.82
CA ARG A 149 17.89 28.92 1.31
C ARG A 149 19.00 29.26 2.30
N LYS A 150 19.87 30.21 1.96
CA LYS A 150 20.97 30.66 2.84
C LYS A 150 20.49 31.30 4.14
N THR A 151 19.37 32.01 4.10
CA THR A 151 18.75 32.61 5.30
C THR A 151 18.23 31.52 6.23
N VAL A 152 17.48 30.57 5.70
CA VAL A 152 16.92 29.45 6.49
C VAL A 152 18.03 28.55 7.04
N TYR A 153 19.04 28.21 6.23
CA TYR A 153 20.21 27.43 6.69
C TYR A 153 20.85 28.06 7.93
N LYS A 154 21.12 29.37 7.91
CA LYS A 154 21.70 30.08 9.06
C LYS A 154 20.79 30.04 10.29
N ALA A 155 19.48 30.19 10.10
CA ALA A 155 18.51 30.13 11.18
C ALA A 155 18.47 28.73 11.84
N VAL A 156 18.44 27.66 11.04
CA VAL A 156 18.44 26.28 11.53
C VAL A 156 19.76 25.93 12.22
N VAL A 157 20.91 26.31 11.64
CA VAL A 157 22.22 26.15 12.31
C VAL A 157 22.25 26.88 13.65
N GLN A 158 21.73 28.11 13.70
CA GLN A 158 21.68 28.89 14.93
C GLN A 158 20.79 28.20 15.97
N LEU A 159 19.60 27.74 15.58
CA LEU A 159 18.70 26.97 16.43
C LEU A 159 19.42 25.76 17.03
N ILE A 160 20.06 24.92 16.22
CA ILE A 160 20.77 23.73 16.71
C ILE A 160 21.93 24.11 17.65
N LYS A 161 22.68 25.18 17.33
CA LYS A 161 23.82 25.64 18.14
C LYS A 161 23.42 26.20 19.50
N THR A 162 22.25 26.83 19.61
CA THR A 162 21.86 27.54 20.84
C THR A 162 20.72 26.89 21.61
N HIS A 163 20.02 25.90 21.05
CA HIS A 163 18.90 25.30 21.75
C HIS A 163 19.40 24.53 23.00
N PRO A 164 18.82 24.80 24.19
CA PRO A 164 19.31 24.28 25.47
C PRO A 164 19.20 22.75 25.57
N ALA A 165 18.24 22.14 24.88
CA ALA A 165 18.08 20.68 24.84
C ALA A 165 19.33 19.96 24.30
N PHE A 166 20.22 20.64 23.57
CA PHE A 166 21.44 20.06 23.01
C PHE A 166 22.72 20.35 23.83
N GLU A 167 22.64 20.98 25.01
CA GLU A 167 23.83 21.38 25.79
C GLU A 167 24.52 20.23 26.56
N ARG A 168 23.82 19.12 26.80
CA ARG A 168 24.31 17.94 27.53
C ARG A 168 23.84 16.67 26.85
N ALA A 169 24.33 15.50 27.29
CA ALA A 169 23.66 14.24 27.01
C ALA A 169 22.19 14.39 27.43
N HIS A 170 21.30 14.43 26.45
CA HIS A 170 19.87 14.64 26.66
C HIS A 170 19.12 13.32 26.53
N GLU A 171 17.93 13.27 27.10
CA GLU A 171 17.01 12.17 26.83
C GLU A 171 16.60 12.17 25.34
N ALA A 172 16.10 11.03 24.87
CA ALA A 172 15.61 10.94 23.50
C ALA A 172 14.52 11.98 23.26
N ILE A 173 14.66 12.74 22.18
CA ILE A 173 13.60 13.63 21.71
C ILE A 173 12.49 12.75 21.13
N GLY A 174 11.38 12.62 21.84
CA GLY A 174 10.20 11.87 21.41
C GLY A 174 9.20 12.72 20.62
N GLN A 175 8.14 12.08 20.11
CA GLN A 175 7.10 12.71 19.28
C GLN A 175 6.42 13.92 19.94
N ASP A 176 6.25 13.90 21.26
CA ASP A 176 5.61 14.99 22.01
C ASP A 176 6.53 16.22 22.23
N HIS A 177 7.81 16.12 21.89
CA HIS A 177 8.77 17.20 22.10
C HIS A 177 8.82 18.13 20.87
N PRO A 178 8.82 19.48 21.02
CA PRO A 178 8.85 20.42 19.90
C PRO A 178 9.97 20.17 18.87
N LEU A 179 11.18 19.82 19.33
CA LEU A 179 12.31 19.45 18.46
C LEU A 179 12.06 18.23 17.56
N TRP A 180 11.00 17.45 17.76
CA TRP A 180 10.60 16.43 16.79
C TRP A 180 10.35 17.04 15.39
N ALA A 181 9.83 18.27 15.33
CA ALA A 181 9.65 19.01 14.07
C ALA A 181 10.98 19.28 13.33
N LEU A 182 12.10 19.36 14.04
CA LEU A 182 13.41 19.54 13.42
C LEU A 182 13.87 18.25 12.73
N PHE A 183 13.73 17.09 13.40
CA PHE A 183 14.02 15.79 12.78
C PHE A 183 13.06 15.48 11.63
N MET A 184 11.78 15.81 11.80
CA MET A 184 10.79 15.72 10.72
C MET A 184 11.22 16.49 9.48
N ALA A 185 11.77 17.70 9.65
CA ALA A 185 12.25 18.49 8.53
C ALA A 185 13.53 17.93 7.88
N PHE A 186 14.43 17.32 8.67
CA PHE A 186 15.58 16.59 8.12
C PHE A 186 15.14 15.45 7.21
N GLU A 187 14.20 14.62 7.67
CA GLU A 187 13.74 13.46 6.92
C GLU A 187 12.84 13.85 5.74
N HIS A 188 12.06 14.93 5.87
CA HIS A 188 11.32 15.50 4.75
C HIS A 188 12.24 15.97 3.62
N GLU A 189 13.35 16.64 3.94
CA GLU A 189 14.32 17.03 2.91
C GLU A 189 14.90 15.80 2.19
N ARG A 190 15.09 14.68 2.90
CA ARG A 190 15.61 13.43 2.32
C ARG A 190 14.62 12.78 1.34
N ILE A 191 13.32 12.76 1.67
CA ILE A 191 12.25 12.38 0.72
C ILE A 191 12.35 13.19 -0.58
N HIS A 192 12.64 14.47 -0.45
CA HIS A 192 12.76 15.36 -1.60
C HIS A 192 14.09 15.24 -2.35
N ILE A 193 15.17 14.74 -1.72
CA ILE A 193 16.40 14.34 -2.44
C ILE A 193 16.06 13.18 -3.39
N GLU A 194 15.41 12.13 -2.88
CA GLU A 194 15.03 10.99 -3.71
C GLU A 194 14.03 11.40 -4.81
N THR A 195 12.95 12.09 -4.46
CA THR A 195 11.96 12.58 -5.43
C THR A 195 12.60 13.43 -6.53
N SER A 196 13.44 14.41 -6.15
CA SER A 196 14.11 15.28 -7.13
C SER A 196 15.01 14.50 -8.08
N SER A 197 15.66 13.44 -7.59
CA SER A 197 16.55 12.64 -8.42
C SER A 197 15.83 11.86 -9.53
N VAL A 198 14.58 11.43 -9.29
CA VAL A 198 13.71 10.83 -10.31
C VAL A 198 13.33 11.89 -11.35
N LEU A 199 12.90 13.06 -10.92
CA LEU A 199 12.51 14.15 -11.83
C LEU A 199 13.68 14.66 -12.67
N ILE A 200 14.89 14.72 -12.08
CA ILE A 200 16.14 15.03 -12.81
C ILE A 200 16.46 13.94 -13.85
N ARG A 201 16.22 12.67 -13.50
CA ARG A 201 16.40 11.53 -14.43
C ARG A 201 15.46 11.63 -15.64
N GLU A 202 14.25 12.13 -15.44
CA GLU A 202 13.24 12.35 -16.48
C GLU A 202 13.51 13.56 -17.39
N LEU A 203 14.38 14.49 -16.97
CA LEU A 203 14.80 15.58 -17.84
C LEU A 203 15.56 15.06 -19.07
N PRO A 204 15.44 15.72 -20.23
CA PRO A 204 16.29 15.44 -21.37
C PRO A 204 17.77 15.59 -21.00
N ILE A 205 18.62 14.72 -21.55
CA ILE A 205 20.01 14.56 -21.14
C ILE A 205 20.84 15.86 -21.28
N GLU A 206 20.46 16.75 -22.19
CA GLU A 206 21.13 18.04 -22.40
C GLU A 206 20.92 19.07 -21.28
N TYR A 207 19.95 18.84 -20.38
CA TYR A 207 19.65 19.68 -19.22
C TYR A 207 20.35 19.23 -17.94
N VAL A 208 21.14 18.16 -18.01
CA VAL A 208 21.84 17.61 -16.85
C VAL A 208 23.33 17.38 -17.13
N GLN A 209 24.11 17.34 -16.06
CA GLN A 209 25.52 16.99 -16.04
C GLN A 209 25.84 16.31 -14.72
N LYS A 210 26.83 15.41 -14.70
CA LYS A 210 27.21 14.73 -13.46
C LYS A 210 28.02 15.67 -12.55
N PRO A 211 27.60 15.90 -11.29
CA PRO A 211 28.41 16.64 -10.33
C PRO A 211 29.72 15.93 -10.01
N ASP A 212 30.80 16.68 -9.77
CA ASP A 212 32.10 16.12 -9.37
C ASP A 212 32.03 15.38 -8.04
N ALA A 213 31.27 15.91 -7.08
CA ALA A 213 31.06 15.29 -5.77
C ALA A 213 30.06 14.13 -5.79
N TRP A 214 29.46 13.78 -6.94
CA TRP A 214 28.50 12.67 -7.00
C TRP A 214 29.21 11.32 -6.78
N PRO A 215 28.67 10.42 -5.93
CA PRO A 215 29.24 9.09 -5.73
C PRO A 215 29.48 8.33 -7.03
N HIS A 216 30.56 7.55 -7.02
CA HIS A 216 30.87 6.67 -8.14
C HIS A 216 29.79 5.59 -8.31
N TYR A 217 29.63 5.14 -9.56
CA TYR A 217 28.91 3.88 -9.81
C TYR A 217 29.79 2.74 -9.30
N GLY A 218 29.18 1.69 -8.73
CA GLY A 218 29.94 0.52 -8.29
C GLY A 218 30.75 -0.10 -9.43
N ALA A 219 31.88 -0.70 -9.08
CA ALA A 219 32.79 -1.32 -10.05
C ALA A 219 32.11 -2.52 -10.72
N VAL A 220 31.58 -2.31 -11.93
CA VAL A 220 31.14 -3.40 -12.79
C VAL A 220 32.40 -4.09 -13.33
N PRO A 221 32.68 -5.37 -12.98
CA PRO A 221 33.72 -6.10 -13.68
C PRO A 221 33.36 -6.08 -15.17
N PRO A 222 34.30 -5.84 -16.10
CA PRO A 222 34.00 -5.85 -17.54
C PRO A 222 33.59 -7.26 -17.94
N ARG A 223 32.30 -7.60 -17.79
CA ARG A 223 31.74 -8.84 -18.30
C ARG A 223 31.50 -8.63 -19.78
N GLN A 224 32.11 -9.54 -20.54
CA GLN A 224 31.89 -9.77 -21.96
C GLN A 224 30.44 -9.48 -22.31
N GLN A 225 30.22 -8.72 -23.38
CA GLN A 225 28.91 -8.57 -24.03
C GLN A 225 28.14 -9.88 -23.92
N LEU A 226 27.22 -9.96 -22.96
CA LEU A 226 26.26 -11.05 -22.92
C LEU A 226 25.49 -10.85 -24.22
N LYS A 227 25.77 -11.69 -25.23
CA LYS A 227 24.85 -11.88 -26.33
C LYS A 227 23.58 -12.38 -25.67
N LEU A 228 22.63 -11.48 -25.47
CA LEU A 228 21.25 -11.80 -25.15
C LEU A 228 20.81 -12.82 -26.19
N SER A 229 20.78 -14.09 -25.77
CA SER A 229 19.98 -15.09 -26.43
C SER A 229 18.71 -15.19 -25.59
N ALA A 230 17.58 -15.49 -26.21
CA ALA A 230 16.32 -15.75 -25.50
C ALA A 230 16.39 -16.95 -24.52
N GLN A 231 17.59 -17.47 -24.23
CA GLN A 231 17.89 -18.63 -23.40
C GLN A 231 18.96 -18.36 -22.32
N SER A 232 19.51 -17.15 -22.20
CA SER A 232 20.46 -16.86 -21.12
C SER A 232 19.72 -16.40 -19.87
N GLU A 233 19.30 -17.34 -19.02
CA GLU A 233 18.74 -17.04 -17.69
C GLU A 233 19.79 -16.36 -16.80
N PRO A 234 19.55 -15.12 -16.32
CA PRO A 234 20.15 -14.69 -15.07
C PRO A 234 19.40 -15.41 -13.95
N ASN A 235 19.98 -16.47 -13.39
CA ASN A 235 19.75 -17.13 -12.07
C ASN A 235 18.60 -16.64 -11.14
N LEU A 236 17.38 -16.41 -11.63
CA LEU A 236 16.19 -16.09 -10.84
C LEU A 236 15.64 -17.37 -10.22
N ALA A 237 16.21 -17.76 -9.08
CA ALA A 237 15.75 -18.93 -8.34
C ALA A 237 14.61 -18.56 -7.41
N PHE A 238 13.50 -19.30 -7.47
CA PHE A 238 12.47 -19.23 -6.44
C PHE A 238 12.97 -19.89 -5.15
N ARG A 239 12.81 -19.20 -4.02
CA ARG A 239 13.16 -19.66 -2.69
C ARG A 239 11.88 -19.82 -1.87
N ASP A 240 11.79 -20.95 -1.16
CA ASP A 240 10.73 -21.19 -0.19
C ASP A 240 10.90 -20.29 1.04
N VAL A 241 9.79 -19.70 1.48
CA VAL A 241 9.66 -18.95 2.72
C VAL A 241 8.63 -19.67 3.58
N ALA A 242 9.02 -20.05 4.80
CA ALA A 242 8.13 -20.77 5.71
C ALA A 242 7.00 -19.86 6.21
N ALA A 243 5.85 -20.47 6.50
CA ALA A 243 4.77 -19.79 7.20
C ALA A 243 5.24 -19.31 8.58
N GLY A 244 4.70 -18.20 9.06
CA GLY A 244 5.09 -17.61 10.33
C GLY A 244 4.19 -16.44 10.73
N ASN A 245 4.65 -15.66 11.69
CA ASN A 245 4.04 -14.40 12.07
C ASN A 245 5.09 -13.30 11.92
N VAL A 246 4.67 -12.13 11.48
CA VAL A 246 5.49 -10.92 11.41
C VAL A 246 4.86 -9.85 12.28
N VAL A 247 5.71 -9.04 12.91
CA VAL A 247 5.30 -7.89 13.71
C VAL A 247 5.60 -6.63 12.93
N LEU A 248 4.61 -5.76 12.81
CA LEU A 248 4.67 -4.45 12.19
C LEU A 248 4.47 -3.39 13.27
N GLY A 249 5.09 -2.22 13.05
CA GLY A 249 5.00 -1.10 13.97
C GLY A 249 6.33 -0.78 14.64
N LYS A 250 6.77 0.47 14.47
CA LYS A 250 7.94 1.03 15.13
C LYS A 250 7.63 1.28 16.60
N PRO A 251 8.49 0.80 17.53
CA PRO A 251 8.33 1.12 18.95
C PRO A 251 8.36 2.63 19.20
N THR A 252 7.49 3.12 20.08
CA THR A 252 7.41 4.56 20.39
C THR A 252 8.68 5.12 21.03
N LEU A 253 9.43 4.28 21.74
CA LEU A 253 10.72 4.62 22.36
C LEU A 253 11.93 4.33 21.47
N TRP A 254 11.71 3.95 20.20
CA TRP A 254 12.79 3.71 19.27
C TRP A 254 13.69 4.94 19.13
N GLY A 255 15.00 4.71 19.10
CA GLY A 255 16.00 5.76 19.26
C GLY A 255 16.20 6.70 18.07
N SER A 256 15.35 6.65 17.04
CA SER A 256 15.42 7.48 15.82
C SER A 256 14.05 8.07 15.48
N PHE A 257 14.03 9.09 14.62
CA PHE A 257 12.77 9.62 14.05
C PHE A 257 12.00 8.52 13.30
N GLY A 258 10.68 8.67 13.18
CA GLY A 258 9.82 7.90 12.27
C GLY A 258 8.57 8.69 11.89
N TRP A 259 8.00 8.38 10.74
CA TRP A 259 6.74 8.94 10.29
C TRP A 259 5.55 8.32 11.04
N ASP A 260 4.43 9.05 11.09
CA ASP A 260 3.23 8.62 11.83
C ASP A 260 2.70 7.25 11.39
N ASN A 261 2.79 6.93 10.09
CA ASN A 261 2.37 5.66 9.52
C ASN A 261 3.22 4.46 9.98
N GLU A 262 4.40 4.68 10.53
CA GLU A 262 5.27 3.61 11.02
C GLU A 262 4.84 3.15 12.41
N TYR A 263 4.08 3.98 13.13
CA TYR A 263 3.63 3.70 14.49
C TYR A 263 2.25 3.03 14.50
N GLY A 264 2.00 2.31 15.60
CA GLY A 264 0.96 1.30 15.71
C GLY A 264 1.62 -0.04 16.03
N LEU A 265 0.82 -1.07 16.31
CA LEU A 265 1.36 -2.42 16.54
C LEU A 265 0.40 -3.45 15.98
N GLU A 266 0.89 -4.25 15.05
CA GLU A 266 0.10 -5.31 14.42
C GLU A 266 0.93 -6.59 14.29
N THR A 267 0.29 -7.73 14.54
CA THR A 267 0.89 -9.05 14.28
C THR A 267 0.09 -9.71 13.17
N ARG A 268 0.74 -9.96 12.04
CA ARG A 268 0.13 -10.59 10.87
C ARG A 268 0.67 -12.00 10.67
N LYS A 269 -0.22 -12.93 10.33
CA LYS A 269 0.16 -14.26 9.89
C LYS A 269 0.60 -14.21 8.43
N VAL A 270 1.70 -14.89 8.11
CA VAL A 270 2.15 -15.12 6.74
C VAL A 270 2.11 -16.62 6.46
N ASP A 271 1.42 -17.02 5.40
CA ASP A 271 1.47 -18.41 4.94
C ASP A 271 2.78 -18.69 4.20
N SER A 272 3.11 -19.96 3.97
CA SER A 272 4.32 -20.29 3.22
C SER A 272 4.18 -19.88 1.76
N PHE A 273 5.21 -19.26 1.19
CA PHE A 273 5.21 -18.81 -0.20
C PHE A 273 6.58 -19.02 -0.85
N LYS A 274 6.66 -18.77 -2.15
CA LYS A 274 7.92 -18.79 -2.89
C LYS A 274 8.17 -17.43 -3.52
N ALA A 275 9.35 -16.86 -3.34
CA ALA A 275 9.74 -15.60 -3.98
C ALA A 275 11.06 -15.73 -4.74
N THR A 276 11.27 -14.90 -5.76
CA THR A 276 12.58 -14.86 -6.43
C THR A 276 13.66 -14.41 -5.47
N ASN A 277 14.85 -15.02 -5.53
CA ASN A 277 15.99 -14.68 -4.66
C ASN A 277 16.57 -13.28 -4.94
N ALA A 278 16.33 -12.72 -6.12
CA ALA A 278 16.72 -11.37 -6.52
C ALA A 278 15.53 -10.60 -7.09
N LEU A 279 15.72 -9.28 -7.21
CA LEU A 279 14.82 -8.39 -7.95
C LEU A 279 14.83 -8.75 -9.44
N ILE A 280 13.76 -8.39 -10.16
CA ILE A 280 13.72 -8.54 -11.62
C ILE A 280 14.73 -7.59 -12.26
N SER A 281 15.64 -8.13 -13.06
CA SER A 281 16.66 -7.34 -13.76
C SER A 281 16.16 -6.76 -15.08
N ASN A 282 16.89 -5.81 -15.65
CA ASN A 282 16.64 -5.31 -17.00
C ASN A 282 16.64 -6.45 -18.04
N GLY A 283 17.50 -7.45 -17.88
CA GLY A 283 17.59 -8.62 -18.75
C GLY A 283 16.39 -9.54 -18.64
N ASP A 284 15.85 -9.72 -17.44
CA ASP A 284 14.61 -10.48 -17.25
C ASP A 284 13.41 -9.75 -17.87
N PHE A 285 13.32 -8.44 -17.63
CA PHE A 285 12.25 -7.60 -18.17
C PHE A 285 12.34 -7.42 -19.69
N TYR A 286 13.52 -7.54 -20.27
CA TYR A 286 13.72 -7.49 -21.73
C TYR A 286 12.86 -8.51 -22.48
N ALA A 287 12.72 -9.72 -21.95
CA ALA A 287 11.91 -10.75 -22.60
C ALA A 287 10.42 -10.36 -22.70
N PHE A 288 9.89 -9.65 -21.70
CA PHE A 288 8.54 -9.07 -21.72
C PHE A 288 8.40 -7.96 -22.78
N VAL A 289 9.39 -7.07 -22.87
CA VAL A 289 9.42 -6.01 -23.89
C VAL A 289 9.51 -6.60 -25.31
N ALA A 290 10.43 -7.55 -25.51
CA ALA A 290 10.70 -8.18 -26.80
C ALA A 290 9.58 -9.11 -27.29
N SER A 291 8.67 -9.55 -26.41
CA SER A 291 7.48 -10.30 -26.79
C SER A 291 6.28 -9.42 -27.17
N ASP A 292 6.50 -8.11 -27.35
CA ASP A 292 5.44 -7.12 -27.60
C ASP A 292 4.35 -7.11 -26.52
N ALA A 293 4.67 -7.46 -25.27
CA ALA A 293 3.67 -7.54 -24.21
C ALA A 293 3.10 -6.16 -23.83
N TYR A 294 3.87 -5.08 -24.06
CA TYR A 294 3.34 -3.72 -24.00
C TYR A 294 2.18 -3.50 -24.97
N GLN A 295 2.06 -4.24 -26.07
CA GLN A 295 0.98 -4.09 -27.06
C GLN A 295 -0.24 -4.98 -26.78
N GLN A 296 -0.20 -5.84 -25.76
CA GLN A 296 -1.19 -6.88 -25.52
C GLN A 296 -2.00 -6.60 -24.25
N GLN A 297 -3.27 -6.19 -24.39
CA GLN A 297 -4.14 -5.78 -23.27
C GLN A 297 -4.32 -6.85 -22.19
N GLU A 298 -4.29 -8.12 -22.58
CA GLU A 298 -4.50 -9.27 -21.70
C GLU A 298 -3.51 -9.36 -20.51
N TYR A 299 -2.35 -8.69 -20.58
CA TYR A 299 -1.40 -8.67 -19.47
C TYR A 299 -1.64 -7.53 -18.49
N TRP A 300 -2.43 -6.52 -18.85
CA TRP A 300 -2.57 -5.30 -18.07
C TRP A 300 -3.87 -5.32 -17.27
N SER A 301 -3.88 -4.66 -16.10
CA SER A 301 -5.14 -4.26 -15.49
C SER A 301 -5.82 -3.18 -16.34
N ASP A 302 -7.12 -2.94 -16.13
CA ASP A 302 -7.84 -1.92 -16.90
C ASP A 302 -7.21 -0.53 -16.74
N LEU A 303 -6.89 -0.11 -15.51
CA LEU A 303 -6.18 1.15 -15.25
C LEU A 303 -4.77 1.16 -15.86
N GLY A 304 -4.03 0.06 -15.74
CA GLY A 304 -2.69 -0.03 -16.32
C GLY A 304 -2.70 0.06 -17.84
N TRP A 305 -3.70 -0.54 -18.49
CA TRP A 305 -3.89 -0.44 -19.94
C TRP A 305 -4.27 0.98 -20.37
N GLN A 306 -5.15 1.64 -19.63
CA GLN A 306 -5.52 3.04 -19.89
C GLN A 306 -4.29 3.95 -19.79
N TRP A 307 -3.53 3.85 -18.69
CA TRP A 307 -2.29 4.59 -18.51
C TRP A 307 -1.30 4.34 -19.64
N ARG A 308 -1.01 3.07 -19.95
CA ARG A 308 -0.07 2.68 -21.00
C ARG A 308 -0.50 3.25 -22.35
N SER A 309 -1.79 3.13 -22.67
CA SER A 309 -2.37 3.63 -23.92
C SER A 309 -2.29 5.15 -24.03
N PHE A 310 -2.59 5.88 -22.95
CA PHE A 310 -2.50 7.33 -22.93
C PHE A 310 -1.05 7.82 -23.08
N ARG A 311 -0.12 7.23 -22.33
CA ARG A 311 1.31 7.58 -22.40
C ARG A 311 1.99 7.04 -23.66
N ASN A 312 1.35 6.12 -24.38
CA ASN A 312 1.89 5.44 -25.56
C ASN A 312 3.27 4.80 -25.29
N THR A 313 3.43 4.25 -24.08
CA THR A 313 4.67 3.63 -23.61
C THR A 313 4.86 2.25 -24.23
N LYS A 314 6.09 1.94 -24.65
CA LYS A 314 6.44 0.68 -25.35
C LYS A 314 7.53 -0.14 -24.65
N TRP A 315 8.17 0.44 -23.64
CA TRP A 315 9.25 -0.11 -22.84
C TRP A 315 9.42 0.78 -21.58
N PRO A 316 10.17 0.36 -20.56
CA PRO A 316 10.37 1.15 -19.34
C PRO A 316 10.87 2.58 -19.62
N THR A 317 10.38 3.55 -18.85
CA THR A 317 10.60 4.99 -19.09
C THR A 317 12.07 5.38 -19.27
N PHE A 318 12.99 4.74 -18.54
CA PHE A 318 14.42 5.07 -18.55
C PHE A 318 15.23 4.25 -19.57
N TRP A 319 14.59 3.41 -20.38
CA TRP A 319 15.25 2.75 -21.51
C TRP A 319 15.28 3.67 -22.72
N VAL A 320 16.47 3.94 -23.22
CA VAL A 320 16.71 4.81 -24.39
C VAL A 320 16.96 3.93 -25.60
N ALA A 321 16.13 4.04 -26.64
CA ALA A 321 16.31 3.29 -27.87
C ALA A 321 17.68 3.57 -28.51
N ASN A 322 18.38 2.52 -28.94
CA ASN A 322 19.70 2.57 -29.55
C ASN A 322 19.66 2.03 -30.98
N GLY A 323 19.12 2.82 -31.91
CA GLY A 323 18.99 2.45 -33.32
C GLY A 323 17.56 2.60 -33.83
N PRO A 324 17.25 2.10 -35.04
CA PRO A 324 15.90 2.08 -35.59
C PRO A 324 14.88 1.39 -34.67
N ALA A 325 13.64 1.90 -34.66
CA ALA A 325 12.55 1.31 -33.90
C ALA A 325 12.30 -0.15 -34.34
N GLY A 326 12.07 -1.04 -33.37
CA GLY A 326 11.80 -2.46 -33.60
C GLY A 326 13.02 -3.40 -33.51
N LEU A 327 14.24 -2.89 -33.36
CA LEU A 327 15.42 -3.73 -33.12
C LEU A 327 15.54 -4.21 -31.66
N HIS A 328 14.74 -3.64 -30.74
CA HIS A 328 14.83 -3.88 -29.30
C HIS A 328 16.26 -3.66 -28.73
N GLU A 329 17.01 -2.73 -29.32
CA GLU A 329 18.30 -2.30 -28.79
C GLU A 329 18.12 -1.07 -27.90
N TYR A 330 18.65 -1.14 -26.66
CA TYR A 330 18.46 -0.11 -25.66
C TYR A 330 19.77 0.27 -24.96
N LYS A 331 19.81 1.50 -24.45
CA LYS A 331 20.73 2.04 -23.44
C LYS A 331 19.94 2.39 -22.19
N LEU A 332 20.61 2.62 -21.06
CA LEU A 332 19.95 3.02 -19.82
C LEU A 332 20.22 4.50 -19.51
N ARG A 333 19.15 5.26 -19.25
CA ARG A 333 19.21 6.59 -18.65
C ARG A 333 19.42 6.45 -17.14
N THR A 334 20.56 6.89 -16.62
CA THR A 334 20.80 7.11 -15.16
C THR A 334 20.39 8.54 -14.80
N ILE A 335 20.63 9.02 -13.57
CA ILE A 335 20.30 10.42 -13.20
C ILE A 335 21.02 11.44 -14.10
N PHE A 336 22.30 11.22 -14.42
CA PHE A 336 23.13 12.20 -15.13
C PHE A 336 23.69 11.74 -16.48
N ASP A 337 23.59 10.44 -16.79
CA ASP A 337 24.24 9.85 -17.97
C ASP A 337 23.27 8.98 -18.78
N VAL A 338 23.72 8.60 -19.98
CA VAL A 338 23.15 7.50 -20.78
C VAL A 338 24.25 6.46 -21.00
N VAL A 339 24.12 5.31 -20.34
CA VAL A 339 25.13 4.25 -20.31
C VAL A 339 24.74 3.07 -21.19
N ALA A 340 25.71 2.21 -21.51
CA ALA A 340 25.40 0.91 -22.12
C ALA A 340 24.46 0.11 -21.20
N MET A 341 23.48 -0.59 -21.76
CA MET A 341 22.44 -1.27 -20.97
C MET A 341 23.05 -2.30 -20.00
N PRO A 342 22.92 -2.09 -18.67
CA PRO A 342 23.34 -3.07 -17.68
C PRO A 342 22.21 -4.06 -17.45
N TRP A 343 22.24 -5.18 -18.19
CA TRP A 343 21.19 -6.20 -18.16
C TRP A 343 21.01 -6.88 -16.80
N ASP A 344 22.01 -6.86 -15.94
CA ASP A 344 21.99 -7.47 -14.61
C ASP A 344 21.60 -6.48 -13.49
N TRP A 345 21.36 -5.21 -13.79
CA TRP A 345 20.80 -4.23 -12.84
C TRP A 345 19.29 -4.40 -12.70
N PRO A 346 18.68 -4.00 -11.57
CA PRO A 346 17.23 -4.04 -11.41
C PRO A 346 16.55 -3.20 -12.48
N VAL A 347 15.40 -3.67 -12.96
CA VAL A 347 14.54 -2.87 -13.84
C VAL A 347 13.82 -1.79 -13.01
N ILE A 348 13.73 -0.57 -13.55
CA ILE A 348 12.95 0.52 -12.96
C ILE A 348 11.64 0.65 -13.72
N VAL A 349 10.53 0.44 -13.02
CA VAL A 349 9.17 0.41 -13.59
C VAL A 349 8.15 0.91 -12.59
N ASN A 350 6.98 1.35 -13.08
CA ASN A 350 5.86 1.63 -12.19
C ASN A 350 5.10 0.34 -11.81
N TYR A 351 4.10 0.46 -10.93
CA TYR A 351 3.32 -0.70 -10.46
C TYR A 351 2.57 -1.40 -11.60
N HIS A 352 1.99 -0.65 -12.55
CA HIS A 352 1.24 -1.22 -13.66
C HIS A 352 2.12 -2.12 -14.54
N GLU A 353 3.33 -1.67 -14.86
CA GLU A 353 4.32 -2.44 -15.61
C GLU A 353 4.78 -3.69 -14.84
N ALA A 354 5.01 -3.58 -13.53
CA ALA A 354 5.37 -4.71 -12.67
C ALA A 354 4.27 -5.79 -12.65
N LYS A 355 2.99 -5.38 -12.49
CA LYS A 355 1.85 -6.29 -12.56
C LYS A 355 1.70 -6.94 -13.93
N ALA A 356 1.92 -6.18 -15.01
CA ALA A 356 1.83 -6.70 -16.36
C ALA A 356 2.91 -7.75 -16.65
N TYR A 357 4.13 -7.53 -16.15
CA TYR A 357 5.19 -8.53 -16.21
C TYR A 357 4.81 -9.82 -15.48
N CYS A 358 4.26 -9.73 -14.26
CA CYS A 358 3.79 -10.90 -13.51
C CYS A 358 2.72 -11.69 -14.29
N ALA A 359 1.73 -11.01 -14.87
CA ALA A 359 0.69 -11.65 -15.67
C ALA A 359 1.26 -12.33 -16.93
N TRP A 360 2.16 -11.65 -17.65
CA TRP A 360 2.84 -12.20 -18.81
C TRP A 360 3.66 -13.44 -18.46
N ARG A 361 4.54 -13.32 -17.46
CA ARG A 361 5.39 -14.44 -17.03
C ARG A 361 4.53 -15.61 -16.53
N GLY A 362 3.42 -15.31 -15.85
CA GLY A 362 2.48 -16.32 -15.38
C GLY A 362 1.84 -17.10 -16.52
N LYS A 363 1.52 -16.43 -17.64
CA LYS A 363 1.04 -17.07 -18.86
C LYS A 363 2.13 -17.94 -19.52
N GLN A 364 3.38 -17.47 -19.57
CA GLN A 364 4.49 -18.24 -20.14
C GLN A 364 4.77 -19.51 -19.32
N ASP A 365 4.87 -19.37 -18.00
CA ASP A 365 5.27 -20.44 -17.10
C ASP A 365 4.08 -21.33 -16.69
N LYS A 366 2.84 -20.94 -17.04
CA LYS A 366 1.57 -21.52 -16.59
C LYS A 366 1.47 -21.57 -15.06
N LYS A 367 1.81 -20.47 -14.41
CA LYS A 367 1.76 -20.28 -12.96
C LYS A 367 1.09 -18.96 -12.61
N SER A 368 0.70 -18.79 -11.34
CA SER A 368 0.25 -17.50 -10.83
C SER A 368 1.44 -16.77 -10.21
N TYR A 369 1.66 -15.55 -10.69
CA TYR A 369 2.69 -14.65 -10.18
C TYR A 369 2.06 -13.33 -9.79
N ARG A 370 2.59 -12.75 -8.72
CA ARG A 370 2.19 -11.45 -8.20
C ARG A 370 3.37 -10.75 -7.54
N LEU A 371 3.14 -9.54 -7.07
CA LEU A 371 4.13 -8.82 -6.27
C LEU A 371 4.09 -9.30 -4.81
N LEU A 372 5.09 -8.90 -4.02
CA LEU A 372 5.10 -9.15 -2.58
C LEU A 372 3.97 -8.42 -1.88
N THR A 373 3.48 -8.93 -0.77
CA THR A 373 2.79 -8.08 0.22
C THR A 373 3.80 -7.43 1.17
N GLU A 374 3.41 -6.39 1.92
CA GLU A 374 4.17 -5.82 3.03
C GLU A 374 4.54 -6.93 4.04
N THR A 375 3.56 -7.76 4.39
CA THR A 375 3.72 -8.89 5.32
C THR A 375 4.78 -9.88 4.81
N GLU A 376 4.76 -10.20 3.52
CA GLU A 376 5.76 -11.09 2.91
C GLU A 376 7.13 -10.43 2.83
N HIS A 377 7.21 -9.13 2.54
CA HIS A 377 8.46 -8.39 2.58
C HIS A 377 9.11 -8.48 3.98
N HIS A 378 8.31 -8.35 5.05
CA HIS A 378 8.77 -8.62 6.42
C HIS A 378 9.30 -10.05 6.59
N ALA A 379 8.59 -11.04 6.06
CA ALA A 379 9.01 -12.44 6.13
C ALA A 379 10.33 -12.75 5.40
N LEU A 380 10.75 -11.90 4.43
CA LEU A 380 12.03 -12.02 3.75
C LEU A 380 13.23 -11.51 4.58
N ARG A 381 13.01 -10.69 5.61
CA ARG A 381 14.05 -10.04 6.42
C ARG A 381 14.89 -11.05 7.23
N ASP A 382 16.13 -10.70 7.59
CA ASP A 382 17.01 -11.59 8.40
C ASP A 382 16.42 -11.70 9.83
N PRO A 383 16.33 -12.90 10.45
CA PRO A 383 15.83 -13.03 11.83
C PRO A 383 16.58 -12.18 12.86
N ARG A 384 17.84 -11.82 12.61
CA ARG A 384 18.59 -10.88 13.46
C ARG A 384 18.06 -9.44 13.39
N GLN A 385 17.40 -9.09 12.30
CA GLN A 385 16.70 -7.81 12.15
C GLN A 385 15.38 -7.83 12.92
N GLU A 386 14.68 -8.97 12.94
CA GLU A 386 13.51 -9.19 13.80
C GLU A 386 13.91 -9.18 15.29
N GLU A 387 15.07 -9.75 15.64
CA GLU A 387 15.60 -9.79 17.01
C GLU A 387 16.09 -8.41 17.50
N SER A 388 16.75 -7.60 16.67
CA SER A 388 17.14 -6.23 17.05
C SER A 388 15.93 -5.33 17.28
N VAL A 389 14.86 -5.55 16.52
CA VAL A 389 13.56 -4.91 16.71
C VAL A 389 12.95 -5.30 18.06
N LEU A 390 12.94 -6.59 18.41
CA LEU A 390 12.42 -7.09 19.68
C LEU A 390 13.24 -6.66 20.91
N LEU A 391 14.53 -6.38 20.73
CA LEU A 391 15.45 -5.96 21.79
C LEU A 391 15.61 -4.43 21.88
N GLU A 392 14.88 -3.65 21.09
CA GLU A 392 14.99 -2.18 20.99
C GLU A 392 16.44 -1.69 20.79
N ARG A 393 17.19 -2.37 19.92
CA ARG A 393 18.58 -2.01 19.59
C ARG A 393 18.65 -1.23 18.28
N GLU A 394 19.78 -0.57 18.03
CA GLU A 394 20.08 0.21 16.82
C GLU A 394 19.61 -0.47 15.51
N ASP A 395 19.24 0.32 14.50
CA ASP A 395 18.75 -0.19 13.21
C ASP A 395 19.85 -1.02 12.48
N PRO A 396 19.64 -2.33 12.29
CA PRO A 396 20.62 -3.22 11.68
C PRO A 396 20.87 -2.95 10.20
N VAL A 397 19.92 -2.32 9.49
CA VAL A 397 20.08 -1.87 8.10
C VAL A 397 21.08 -0.71 8.08
N MET A 398 20.87 0.27 8.96
CA MET A 398 21.69 1.49 9.01
C MET A 398 23.11 1.25 9.54
N MET A 399 23.30 0.26 10.41
CA MET A 399 24.63 -0.14 10.89
C MET A 399 25.51 -0.78 9.81
N ARG A 400 24.92 -1.34 8.75
CA ARG A 400 25.63 -2.05 7.67
C ARG A 400 25.91 -1.19 6.44
N THR A 401 25.50 0.07 6.45
CA THR A 401 25.66 1.00 5.32
C THR A 401 26.53 2.20 5.62
N HIS A 402 27.23 2.25 6.76
CA HIS A 402 28.10 3.38 7.09
C HIS A 402 29.27 3.46 6.10
N PRO A 403 29.27 4.40 5.13
CA PRO A 403 30.19 4.35 3.99
C PRO A 403 31.66 4.48 4.42
N PHE A 404 31.90 5.12 5.57
CA PHE A 404 33.23 5.32 6.16
C PHE A 404 33.66 4.27 7.20
N LYS A 405 32.82 3.30 7.55
CA LYS A 405 33.14 2.25 8.54
C LYS A 405 33.00 0.82 7.99
N VAL A 406 32.36 0.65 6.85
CA VAL A 406 32.08 -0.66 6.25
C VAL A 406 33.04 -0.88 5.08
N VAL A 407 33.90 -1.90 5.20
CA VAL A 407 34.91 -2.25 4.19
C VAL A 407 34.29 -2.88 2.92
N GLN A 408 33.09 -3.47 3.04
CA GLN A 408 32.31 -4.03 1.93
C GLN A 408 30.81 -3.83 2.17
N PRO A 409 30.13 -2.92 1.45
CA PRO A 409 28.71 -2.69 1.65
C PRO A 409 27.91 -3.92 1.22
N VAL A 410 26.91 -4.28 2.02
CA VAL A 410 25.99 -5.40 1.74
C VAL A 410 24.60 -4.94 1.30
N ILE A 411 24.34 -3.64 1.38
CA ILE A 411 23.09 -2.97 1.01
C ILE A 411 23.47 -1.69 0.24
N ASN A 412 22.82 -1.42 -0.89
CA ASN A 412 23.01 -0.19 -1.66
C ASN A 412 21.96 0.86 -1.25
N HIS A 413 22.24 1.64 -0.21
CA HIS A 413 21.45 2.80 0.28
C HIS A 413 22.39 3.93 0.67
N ASN A 414 21.84 5.05 1.14
CA ASN A 414 22.62 6.14 1.72
C ASN A 414 23.66 6.71 0.74
N LEU A 415 23.36 6.61 -0.57
CA LEU A 415 24.27 7.01 -1.63
C LEU A 415 25.64 6.32 -1.53
N THR A 416 25.67 5.06 -1.07
CA THR A 416 26.90 4.23 -1.09
C THR A 416 27.47 4.17 -2.50
N TYR A 417 26.59 4.01 -3.49
CA TYR A 417 26.89 4.16 -4.92
C TYR A 417 25.96 5.21 -5.52
N GLY A 418 26.41 5.86 -6.60
CA GLY A 418 25.64 6.88 -7.30
C GLY A 418 24.62 6.32 -8.31
N SER A 419 24.33 5.01 -8.23
CA SER A 419 23.45 4.27 -9.12
C SER A 419 22.96 2.97 -8.49
N GLU A 420 22.02 2.32 -9.17
CA GLU A 420 21.71 0.90 -8.98
C GLU A 420 22.96 0.02 -9.23
N GLN A 421 22.94 -1.20 -8.71
CA GLN A 421 23.98 -2.23 -8.80
C GLN A 421 23.38 -3.54 -9.33
N PRO A 422 24.19 -4.49 -9.82
CA PRO A 422 23.68 -5.78 -10.26
C PRO A 422 22.87 -6.50 -9.17
N VAL A 423 21.74 -7.12 -9.52
CA VAL A 423 20.77 -7.74 -8.56
C VAL A 423 21.31 -8.94 -7.78
N LEU A 424 22.50 -9.42 -8.13
CA LEU A 424 23.27 -10.46 -7.44
C LEU A 424 24.70 -10.00 -7.10
N GLY A 425 24.96 -8.69 -7.20
CA GLY A 425 26.27 -8.08 -6.99
C GLY A 425 26.64 -7.89 -5.52
N LEU A 426 25.64 -7.70 -4.66
CA LEU A 426 25.80 -7.62 -3.21
C LEU A 426 25.44 -8.94 -2.53
N SER A 427 25.93 -9.14 -1.31
CA SER A 427 25.70 -10.37 -0.55
C SER A 427 24.23 -10.57 -0.19
N ALA A 428 23.75 -11.81 -0.33
CA ALA A 428 22.42 -12.20 0.14
C ALA A 428 22.31 -12.14 1.67
N ASN A 429 21.09 -11.98 2.18
CA ASN A 429 20.77 -12.17 3.59
C ASN A 429 20.85 -13.66 4.01
N SER A 430 20.63 -13.94 5.29
CA SER A 430 20.70 -15.30 5.85
C SER A 430 19.70 -16.29 5.24
N LYS A 431 18.61 -15.79 4.65
CA LYS A 431 17.57 -16.56 3.94
C LYS A 431 17.87 -16.73 2.44
N GLY A 432 18.97 -16.15 1.94
CA GLY A 432 19.40 -16.26 0.54
C GLY A 432 18.72 -15.27 -0.41
N PHE A 433 18.11 -14.21 0.11
CA PHE A 433 17.55 -13.11 -0.70
C PHE A 433 18.55 -11.95 -0.82
N HIS A 434 18.76 -11.47 -2.04
CA HIS A 434 19.52 -10.26 -2.35
C HIS A 434 18.60 -9.05 -2.39
N ASP A 435 19.11 -7.86 -2.06
CA ASP A 435 18.40 -6.58 -2.17
C ASP A 435 17.01 -6.60 -1.52
N THR A 436 16.89 -7.15 -0.29
CA THR A 436 15.66 -6.97 0.52
C THR A 436 15.53 -5.52 0.98
N PHE A 437 16.67 -4.92 1.28
CA PHE A 437 16.84 -3.48 1.39
C PHE A 437 17.94 -3.12 0.40
N GLY A 438 17.89 -1.93 -0.17
CA GLY A 438 18.92 -1.53 -1.13
C GLY A 438 18.43 -1.47 -2.56
N ASN A 439 19.21 -0.76 -3.35
CA ASN A 439 19.18 -0.80 -4.80
C ASN A 439 17.96 -0.05 -5.38
N VAL A 440 16.74 -0.58 -5.18
CA VAL A 440 15.48 0.02 -5.62
C VAL A 440 14.36 -0.34 -4.65
N TRP A 441 13.39 0.56 -4.50
CA TRP A 441 12.14 0.27 -3.81
C TRP A 441 11.45 -0.95 -4.45
N GLN A 442 10.76 -1.75 -3.64
CA GLN A 442 9.98 -2.90 -4.12
C GLN A 442 8.49 -2.59 -4.04
N TRP A 443 7.83 -2.57 -5.19
CA TRP A 443 6.36 -2.48 -5.24
C TRP A 443 5.70 -3.67 -4.53
N CYS A 444 4.70 -3.38 -3.70
CA CYS A 444 3.88 -4.36 -2.99
C CYS A 444 2.45 -4.44 -3.53
N GLU A 445 1.72 -5.50 -3.22
CA GLU A 445 0.29 -5.67 -3.55
C GLU A 445 -0.65 -4.84 -2.66
N ASP A 446 -0.23 -4.54 -1.42
CA ASP A 446 -1.03 -3.79 -0.46
C ASP A 446 -1.13 -2.32 -0.84
N THR A 447 -2.34 -1.78 -0.78
CA THR A 447 -2.55 -0.33 -0.78
C THR A 447 -2.05 0.25 0.53
N PHE A 448 -1.67 1.53 0.52
CA PHE A 448 -1.18 2.20 1.72
C PHE A 448 -2.28 2.29 2.78
N HIS A 449 -1.97 1.83 3.99
CA HIS A 449 -2.96 1.66 5.05
C HIS A 449 -2.37 1.94 6.45
N PRO A 450 -3.19 2.40 7.41
CA PRO A 450 -2.75 2.62 8.78
C PRO A 450 -2.49 1.29 9.50
N LEU A 451 -1.54 1.28 10.42
CA LEU A 451 -1.39 0.17 11.38
C LEU A 451 -2.41 0.31 12.52
N ALA A 452 -2.71 -0.81 13.18
CA ALA A 452 -3.55 -0.79 14.38
C ALA A 452 -2.99 0.16 15.45
N GLY A 453 -3.80 1.15 15.85
CA GLY A 453 -3.40 2.19 16.80
C GLY A 453 -2.69 3.40 16.19
N PHE A 454 -2.67 3.53 14.85
CA PHE A 454 -2.19 4.71 14.13
C PHE A 454 -2.79 6.02 14.68
N LYS A 455 -1.96 7.06 14.75
CA LYS A 455 -2.36 8.43 15.08
C LYS A 455 -1.56 9.40 14.22
N ALA A 456 -2.26 10.28 13.51
CA ALA A 456 -1.60 11.33 12.73
C ALA A 456 -0.78 12.26 13.65
N HIS A 457 0.42 12.63 13.22
CA HIS A 457 1.27 13.51 14.03
C HIS A 457 0.74 14.95 13.99
N PRO A 458 0.61 15.66 15.14
CA PRO A 458 -0.04 16.98 15.19
C PRO A 458 0.68 18.07 14.39
N PHE A 459 1.99 17.94 14.19
CA PHE A 459 2.76 18.88 13.35
C PHE A 459 2.57 18.66 11.85
N TYR A 460 2.07 17.49 11.42
CA TYR A 460 1.91 17.17 10.00
C TYR A 460 0.79 16.14 9.77
N THR A 461 -0.45 16.58 9.94
CA THR A 461 -1.63 15.71 9.98
C THR A 461 -2.01 15.07 8.64
N ASP A 462 -1.56 15.69 7.55
CA ASP A 462 -1.86 15.34 6.17
C ASP A 462 -0.71 14.59 5.46
N PHE A 463 0.32 14.15 6.18
CA PHE A 463 1.42 13.36 5.58
C PHE A 463 0.95 11.98 5.10
N SER A 464 0.22 11.23 5.94
CA SER A 464 -0.20 9.86 5.62
C SER A 464 -1.70 9.71 5.37
N THR A 465 -2.53 10.48 6.09
CA THR A 465 -3.98 10.26 6.12
C THR A 465 -4.70 10.45 4.76
N PRO A 466 -4.32 11.40 3.89
CA PRO A 466 -4.95 11.53 2.58
C PRO A 466 -4.68 10.34 1.65
N CYS A 467 -3.59 9.60 1.90
CA CYS A 467 -3.14 8.51 1.05
C CYS A 467 -3.71 7.14 1.48
N TYR A 468 -4.51 7.08 2.54
CA TYR A 468 -5.28 5.88 2.93
C TYR A 468 -6.58 5.78 2.11
N ASP A 469 -6.45 5.82 0.80
CA ASP A 469 -7.56 5.98 -0.16
C ASP A 469 -7.77 4.76 -1.07
N ASN A 470 -6.98 3.69 -0.86
CA ASN A 470 -6.92 2.50 -1.71
C ASN A 470 -6.43 2.74 -3.15
N GLU A 471 -5.89 3.92 -3.43
CA GLU A 471 -5.35 4.28 -4.74
C GLU A 471 -3.83 4.53 -4.70
N HIS A 472 -3.23 4.57 -3.51
CA HIS A 472 -1.79 4.56 -3.30
C HIS A 472 -1.26 3.15 -3.03
N GLN A 473 -0.25 2.76 -3.79
CA GLN A 473 0.38 1.46 -3.66
C GLN A 473 1.58 1.54 -2.72
N MET A 474 1.69 0.58 -1.79
CA MET A 474 2.86 0.49 -0.92
C MET A 474 4.13 0.10 -1.69
N MET A 475 5.25 0.62 -1.21
CA MET A 475 6.59 0.21 -1.60
C MET A 475 7.49 0.07 -0.38
N MET A 476 8.38 -0.93 -0.39
CA MET A 476 9.22 -1.29 0.75
C MET A 476 10.70 -1.39 0.38
N GLY A 477 11.57 -1.13 1.36
CA GLY A 477 12.98 -1.50 1.31
C GLY A 477 13.97 -0.47 0.75
N GLY A 478 13.52 0.75 0.41
CA GLY A 478 14.38 1.84 -0.04
C GLY A 478 15.04 1.63 -1.42
N SER A 479 15.70 2.66 -1.95
CA SER A 479 16.53 2.64 -3.17
C SER A 479 17.98 3.07 -2.90
N PHE A 480 18.87 3.01 -3.89
CA PHE A 480 20.27 3.44 -3.73
C PHE A 480 20.44 4.88 -3.19
N ILE A 481 19.46 5.74 -3.47
CA ILE A 481 19.45 7.13 -3.03
C ILE A 481 18.58 7.37 -1.80
N SER A 482 17.78 6.40 -1.33
CA SER A 482 17.09 6.52 -0.05
C SER A 482 18.09 6.77 1.06
N THR A 483 17.81 7.78 1.88
CA THR A 483 18.67 8.19 2.99
C THR A 483 17.85 8.45 4.24
N GLY A 484 18.48 8.39 5.41
CA GLY A 484 17.76 8.63 6.67
C GLY A 484 16.63 7.62 6.88
N ASP A 485 15.43 8.09 7.20
CA ASP A 485 14.28 7.23 7.44
C ASP A 485 13.89 6.38 6.21
N GLU A 486 13.99 6.89 4.98
CA GLU A 486 13.66 6.12 3.77
C GLU A 486 14.52 4.85 3.59
N ALA A 487 15.71 4.83 4.19
CA ALA A 487 16.62 3.68 4.19
C ALA A 487 16.46 2.76 5.42
N SER A 488 15.59 3.14 6.37
CA SER A 488 15.34 2.45 7.63
C SER A 488 14.63 1.12 7.43
N ILE A 489 14.81 0.20 8.38
CA ILE A 489 13.99 -1.01 8.46
C ILE A 489 12.48 -0.72 8.64
N TRP A 490 12.17 0.46 9.16
CA TRP A 490 10.81 0.89 9.51
C TRP A 490 10.07 1.58 8.37
N ALA A 491 10.77 2.01 7.32
CA ALA A 491 10.21 2.83 6.26
C ALA A 491 8.98 2.16 5.62
N ARG A 492 7.86 2.89 5.61
CA ARG A 492 6.63 2.54 4.89
C ARG A 492 6.26 3.70 3.97
N PHE A 493 6.49 3.51 2.68
CA PHE A 493 6.22 4.55 1.67
C PHE A 493 5.24 4.04 0.63
N HIS A 494 4.71 4.98 -0.15
CA HIS A 494 3.65 4.73 -1.10
C HIS A 494 3.66 5.77 -2.22
N PHE A 495 3.14 5.38 -3.38
CA PHE A 495 2.89 6.30 -4.50
C PHE A 495 1.71 5.80 -5.31
N ARG A 496 1.11 6.70 -6.11
CA ARG A 496 0.14 6.28 -7.12
C ARG A 496 0.80 5.27 -8.08
N PRO A 497 0.08 4.22 -8.51
CA PRO A 497 0.60 3.15 -9.37
C PRO A 497 1.28 3.57 -10.67
N HIS A 498 1.00 4.77 -11.16
CA HIS A 498 1.48 5.29 -12.44
C HIS A 498 2.74 6.15 -12.33
N PHE A 499 3.12 6.59 -11.12
CA PHE A 499 4.34 7.38 -10.92
C PHE A 499 5.58 6.49 -11.01
N PHE A 500 6.64 7.05 -11.61
CA PHE A 500 7.96 6.46 -11.55
C PHE A 500 8.64 6.87 -10.24
N GLN A 501 9.30 5.91 -9.64
CA GLN A 501 10.23 6.09 -8.53
C GLN A 501 11.52 5.34 -8.88
N HIS A 502 12.54 5.37 -8.03
CA HIS A 502 13.62 4.37 -8.10
C HIS A 502 13.10 3.02 -7.58
N ALA A 503 12.07 2.49 -8.23
CA ALA A 503 11.31 1.32 -7.85
C ALA A 503 11.38 0.23 -8.92
N GLY A 504 11.64 -0.97 -8.46
CA GLY A 504 11.49 -2.21 -9.22
C GLY A 504 10.55 -3.14 -8.47
N PHE A 505 10.75 -4.44 -8.63
CA PHE A 505 9.89 -5.41 -7.97
C PHE A 505 10.52 -6.79 -7.85
N ARG A 506 9.92 -7.58 -6.96
CA ARG A 506 10.19 -9.00 -6.78
C ARG A 506 8.93 -9.80 -7.11
N VAL A 507 9.12 -11.00 -7.66
CA VAL A 507 8.01 -11.88 -8.01
C VAL A 507 7.79 -12.90 -6.90
N VAL A 508 6.54 -12.98 -6.45
CA VAL A 508 6.03 -14.08 -5.63
C VAL A 508 5.27 -15.04 -6.53
N MET A 509 5.54 -16.33 -6.34
CA MET A 509 4.76 -17.40 -6.91
C MET A 509 3.73 -17.83 -5.89
N ASP A 510 2.46 -17.61 -6.24
CA ASP A 510 1.40 -18.26 -5.50
C ASP A 510 1.58 -19.78 -5.68
N PRO A 511 1.32 -20.59 -4.63
CA PRO A 511 1.09 -22.00 -4.85
C PRO A 511 0.07 -22.13 -5.99
N LEU A 512 0.38 -22.94 -7.01
CA LEU A 512 -0.50 -23.19 -8.15
C LEU A 512 -1.92 -23.26 -7.61
N PRO A 513 -2.84 -22.42 -8.12
CA PRO A 513 -4.15 -22.35 -7.52
C PRO A 513 -4.73 -23.77 -7.56
N ASN A 514 -4.99 -24.33 -6.37
CA ASN A 514 -6.21 -25.11 -6.23
C ASN A 514 -7.33 -24.10 -6.50
N GLN A 515 -7.59 -23.84 -7.78
CA GLN A 515 -8.64 -22.98 -8.33
C GLN A 515 -9.21 -21.98 -7.32
N GLN A 516 -8.39 -21.09 -6.76
CA GLN A 516 -8.92 -19.86 -6.17
C GLN A 516 -9.14 -18.92 -7.36
N ILE A 517 -10.26 -19.19 -8.01
CA ILE A 517 -10.87 -18.32 -9.01
C ILE A 517 -10.92 -16.92 -8.39
N LYS A 518 -10.38 -15.93 -9.12
CA LYS A 518 -10.66 -14.51 -8.89
C LYS A 518 -12.15 -14.39 -8.59
N ARG A 519 -12.51 -14.11 -7.33
CA ARG A 519 -13.90 -13.87 -6.96
C ARG A 519 -14.31 -12.59 -7.71
N PRO A 520 -15.30 -12.63 -8.60
CA PRO A 520 -15.69 -11.46 -9.40
C PRO A 520 -16.34 -10.34 -8.56
N PHE A 521 -16.38 -10.49 -7.23
CA PHE A 521 -17.01 -9.60 -6.28
C PHE A 521 -16.16 -9.56 -5.01
N SER A 522 -15.61 -8.38 -4.66
CA SER A 522 -15.06 -8.16 -3.33
C SER A 522 -16.19 -7.65 -2.44
N TYR A 523 -16.41 -8.31 -1.30
CA TYR A 523 -17.37 -7.84 -0.30
C TYR A 523 -16.89 -6.60 0.46
N GLU A 524 -15.62 -6.23 0.26
CA GLU A 524 -15.00 -5.02 0.80
C GLU A 524 -15.29 -3.77 -0.06
N ASP A 525 -15.82 -3.93 -1.28
CA ASP A 525 -16.08 -2.79 -2.17
C ASP A 525 -17.28 -1.97 -1.67
N LYS A 526 -17.16 -0.64 -1.65
CA LYS A 526 -18.24 0.27 -1.23
C LYS A 526 -19.55 0.04 -1.98
N GLU A 527 -19.49 -0.22 -3.30
CA GLU A 527 -20.69 -0.53 -4.10
C GLU A 527 -21.38 -1.80 -3.61
N MET A 528 -20.60 -2.82 -3.24
CA MET A 528 -21.11 -4.07 -2.70
C MET A 528 -21.77 -3.86 -1.34
N VAL A 529 -21.12 -3.11 -0.45
CA VAL A 529 -21.65 -2.72 0.87
C VAL A 529 -22.97 -1.99 0.71
N ASN A 530 -23.03 -0.98 -0.16
CA ASN A 530 -24.25 -0.25 -0.48
C ASN A 530 -25.37 -1.15 -1.03
N ARG A 531 -25.04 -2.12 -1.89
CA ARG A 531 -26.01 -3.08 -2.43
C ARG A 531 -26.55 -4.01 -1.35
N TYR A 532 -25.70 -4.46 -0.42
CA TYR A 532 -26.13 -5.27 0.72
C TYR A 532 -26.94 -4.46 1.73
N LEU A 533 -26.60 -3.18 1.97
CA LEU A 533 -27.43 -2.26 2.75
C LEU A 533 -28.82 -2.11 2.13
N LEU A 534 -28.93 -1.93 0.81
CA LEU A 534 -30.23 -1.90 0.13
C LEU A 534 -30.99 -3.21 0.25
N PHE A 535 -30.31 -4.35 0.08
CA PHE A 535 -30.94 -5.67 0.17
C PHE A 535 -31.39 -6.01 1.60
N HIS A 536 -30.65 -5.57 2.62
CA HIS A 536 -30.89 -5.90 4.03
C HIS A 536 -31.77 -4.88 4.75
N TRP A 537 -31.74 -3.62 4.34
CA TRP A 537 -32.40 -2.53 5.08
C TRP A 537 -33.31 -1.67 4.21
N GLY A 538 -33.27 -1.84 2.89
CA GLY A 538 -34.13 -1.11 1.97
C GLY A 538 -35.62 -1.38 2.24
N SER A 539 -36.38 -0.30 2.38
CA SER A 539 -37.85 -0.36 2.41
C SER A 539 -38.41 -0.88 1.09
N GLN A 540 -39.67 -1.32 1.11
CA GLN A 540 -40.35 -1.75 -0.12
C GLN A 540 -40.32 -0.67 -1.21
N ASN A 541 -40.42 0.62 -0.88
CA ASN A 541 -40.37 1.69 -1.88
C ASN A 541 -38.95 1.95 -2.41
N GLU A 542 -37.92 1.56 -1.66
CA GLU A 542 -36.52 1.68 -2.10
C GLU A 542 -36.12 0.51 -3.00
N VAL A 543 -36.62 -0.68 -2.70
CA VAL A 543 -36.43 -1.87 -3.55
C VAL A 543 -37.34 -1.80 -4.78
N PHE A 544 -38.64 -1.61 -4.59
CA PHE A 544 -39.65 -1.51 -5.65
C PHE A 544 -40.00 -0.04 -5.89
N ASP A 545 -39.38 0.58 -6.88
CA ASP A 545 -39.63 1.99 -7.17
C ASP A 545 -41.12 2.23 -7.50
N PRO A 546 -41.86 3.01 -6.67
CA PRO A 546 -43.28 3.26 -6.85
C PRO A 546 -43.64 3.85 -8.21
N LYS A 547 -42.69 4.48 -8.91
CA LYS A 547 -42.89 5.00 -10.28
C LYS A 547 -43.32 3.91 -11.25
N PHE A 548 -42.91 2.67 -11.05
CA PHE A 548 -43.27 1.54 -11.93
C PHE A 548 -44.51 0.78 -11.46
N SER A 549 -44.95 0.98 -10.22
CA SER A 549 -46.03 0.18 -9.60
C SER A 549 -47.39 0.35 -10.25
N THR A 550 -47.59 1.36 -11.12
CA THR A 550 -48.81 1.51 -11.95
C THR A 550 -48.71 0.81 -13.31
N GLN A 551 -47.50 0.40 -13.72
CA GLN A 551 -47.20 -0.16 -15.04
C GLN A 551 -46.75 -1.62 -14.98
N ILE A 552 -46.25 -2.06 -13.83
CA ILE A 552 -45.67 -3.39 -13.61
C ILE A 552 -46.28 -3.97 -12.34
N GLN A 553 -46.70 -5.23 -12.42
CA GLN A 553 -47.07 -6.02 -11.25
C GLN A 553 -45.80 -6.70 -10.72
N TRP A 554 -45.37 -6.30 -9.53
CA TRP A 554 -44.23 -6.92 -8.85
C TRP A 554 -44.59 -8.33 -8.34
N PRO A 555 -43.65 -9.29 -8.34
CA PRO A 555 -43.87 -10.60 -7.75
C PRO A 555 -44.02 -10.50 -6.23
N ASP A 556 -44.81 -11.40 -5.65
CA ASP A 556 -44.88 -11.54 -4.19
C ASP A 556 -43.58 -12.15 -3.68
N VAL A 557 -42.83 -11.41 -2.88
CA VAL A 557 -41.51 -11.79 -2.38
C VAL A 557 -41.35 -11.45 -0.90
N LYS A 558 -40.46 -12.20 -0.23
CA LYS A 558 -40.07 -11.98 1.16
C LYS A 558 -38.80 -11.13 1.24
N HIS A 559 -38.67 -10.41 2.35
CA HIS A 559 -37.40 -9.82 2.76
C HIS A 559 -36.55 -10.90 3.44
N LEU A 560 -35.68 -11.56 2.67
CA LEU A 560 -35.02 -12.80 3.05
C LEU A 560 -34.30 -12.74 4.41
N PRO A 561 -33.53 -11.69 4.77
CA PRO A 561 -32.87 -11.61 6.08
C PRO A 561 -33.86 -11.66 7.25
N SER A 562 -34.94 -10.86 7.20
CA SER A 562 -35.98 -10.86 8.23
C SER A 562 -36.72 -12.20 8.28
N TYR A 563 -37.01 -12.78 7.12
CA TYR A 563 -37.73 -14.04 7.04
C TYR A 563 -36.92 -15.22 7.60
N ALA A 564 -35.60 -15.23 7.39
CA ALA A 564 -34.72 -16.23 8.01
C ALA A 564 -34.74 -16.15 9.55
N ALA A 565 -34.78 -14.94 10.12
CA ALA A 565 -34.96 -14.74 11.56
C ALA A 565 -36.34 -15.21 12.04
N GLU A 566 -37.42 -14.95 11.29
CA GLU A 566 -38.77 -15.43 11.60
C GLU A 566 -38.84 -16.96 11.65
N LEU A 567 -38.17 -17.66 10.73
CA LEU A 567 -38.07 -19.12 10.76
C LEU A 567 -37.38 -19.60 12.04
N ALA A 568 -36.30 -18.94 12.45
CA ALA A 568 -35.63 -19.28 13.70
C ALA A 568 -36.56 -19.11 14.91
N VAL A 569 -37.24 -17.96 15.01
CA VAL A 569 -38.19 -17.67 16.11
C VAL A 569 -39.35 -18.65 16.15
N ARG A 570 -39.89 -19.02 14.98
CA ARG A 570 -41.03 -19.93 14.85
C ARG A 570 -40.72 -21.35 15.32
N PHE A 571 -39.52 -21.86 15.01
CA PHE A 571 -39.19 -23.27 15.20
C PHE A 571 -38.27 -23.54 16.40
N CYS A 572 -37.65 -22.51 16.98
CA CYS A 572 -36.82 -22.64 18.16
C CYS A 572 -37.66 -22.59 19.44
N SER A 573 -37.50 -23.60 20.31
CA SER A 573 -38.24 -23.72 21.57
C SER A 573 -37.65 -22.87 22.70
N LYS A 574 -36.34 -22.61 22.66
CA LYS A 574 -35.61 -21.74 23.57
C LYS A 574 -34.94 -20.62 22.78
N GLN A 575 -34.94 -19.42 23.32
CA GLN A 575 -34.46 -18.22 22.60
C GLN A 575 -33.46 -17.46 23.48
N ASP A 576 -32.48 -18.19 24.05
CA ASP A 576 -31.45 -17.57 24.88
C ASP A 576 -30.33 -17.03 23.98
N LYS A 577 -29.78 -17.87 23.09
CA LYS A 577 -28.62 -17.51 22.26
C LYS A 577 -28.80 -17.93 20.79
N ALA A 578 -28.65 -16.97 19.87
CA ALA A 578 -28.60 -17.23 18.43
C ALA A 578 -27.26 -16.86 17.80
N LEU A 579 -26.88 -17.58 16.74
CA LEU A 579 -25.75 -17.28 15.87
C LEU A 579 -26.23 -16.99 14.46
N ASP A 580 -25.88 -15.84 13.92
CA ASP A 580 -26.10 -15.45 12.53
C ASP A 580 -24.75 -15.55 11.80
N LEU A 581 -24.56 -16.61 11.03
CA LEU A 581 -23.29 -16.95 10.40
C LEU A 581 -23.33 -16.56 8.92
N GLY A 582 -22.44 -15.66 8.50
CA GLY A 582 -22.58 -14.88 7.28
C GLY A 582 -23.53 -13.69 7.46
N CYS A 583 -23.43 -12.97 8.58
CA CYS A 583 -24.42 -11.96 8.97
C CYS A 583 -24.47 -10.73 8.06
N SER A 584 -23.46 -10.54 7.20
CA SER A 584 -23.29 -9.35 6.34
C SER A 584 -23.49 -8.06 7.15
N VAL A 585 -24.28 -7.11 6.65
CA VAL A 585 -24.58 -5.83 7.33
C VAL A 585 -25.61 -5.94 8.46
N GLY A 586 -25.77 -7.13 9.05
CA GLY A 586 -26.37 -7.33 10.39
C GLY A 586 -27.89 -7.44 10.50
N ARG A 587 -28.66 -7.28 9.41
CA ARG A 587 -30.14 -7.27 9.50
C ARG A 587 -30.76 -8.50 10.18
N THR A 588 -30.34 -9.71 9.81
CA THR A 588 -30.84 -10.96 10.41
C THR A 588 -30.53 -10.98 11.90
N SER A 589 -29.29 -10.63 12.28
CA SER A 589 -28.86 -10.50 13.68
C SER A 589 -29.74 -9.56 14.49
N PHE A 590 -30.05 -8.36 13.97
CA PHE A 590 -30.95 -7.42 14.67
C PHE A 590 -32.39 -7.93 14.76
N ALA A 591 -32.91 -8.57 13.70
CA ALA A 591 -34.24 -9.16 13.73
C ALA A 591 -34.36 -10.27 14.80
N LEU A 592 -33.31 -11.09 14.97
CA LEU A 592 -33.24 -12.10 16.03
C LEU A 592 -33.21 -11.47 17.43
N ALA A 593 -32.55 -10.33 17.61
CA ALA A 593 -32.41 -9.66 18.92
C ALA A 593 -33.74 -9.15 19.52
N ARG A 594 -34.81 -9.08 18.72
CA ARG A 594 -36.18 -8.88 19.22
C ARG A 594 -36.64 -9.98 20.17
N HIS A 595 -36.15 -11.18 19.94
CA HIS A 595 -36.67 -12.41 20.54
C HIS A 595 -35.60 -13.14 21.36
N PHE A 596 -34.36 -13.18 20.87
CA PHE A 596 -33.25 -13.83 21.54
C PHE A 596 -32.59 -12.92 22.57
N ALA A 597 -32.19 -13.48 23.72
CA ALA A 597 -31.51 -12.73 24.77
C ALA A 597 -30.09 -12.27 24.35
N ALA A 598 -29.41 -13.06 23.52
CA ALA A 598 -28.12 -12.71 22.93
C ALA A 598 -28.01 -13.24 21.49
N VAL A 599 -27.43 -12.43 20.60
CA VAL A 599 -27.18 -12.75 19.20
C VAL A 599 -25.72 -12.47 18.87
N HIS A 600 -25.08 -13.41 18.20
CA HIS A 600 -23.73 -13.24 17.67
C HIS A 600 -23.81 -13.25 16.14
N GLY A 601 -23.43 -12.16 15.50
CA GLY A 601 -23.24 -12.08 14.05
C GLY A 601 -21.77 -12.28 13.70
N ILE A 602 -21.49 -13.16 12.74
CA ILE A 602 -20.13 -13.40 12.24
C ILE A 602 -20.15 -13.32 10.72
N ASP A 603 -19.23 -12.56 10.13
CA ASP A 603 -19.01 -12.51 8.69
C ASP A 603 -17.52 -12.47 8.38
N ALA A 604 -17.12 -12.96 7.20
CA ALA A 604 -15.73 -12.93 6.78
C ALA A 604 -15.31 -11.54 6.25
N SER A 605 -16.27 -10.69 5.88
CA SER A 605 -16.01 -9.35 5.39
C SER A 605 -15.88 -8.34 6.53
N GLU A 606 -14.79 -7.59 6.55
CA GLU A 606 -14.54 -6.54 7.54
C GLU A 606 -15.46 -5.34 7.30
N ALA A 607 -15.61 -4.90 6.04
CA ALA A 607 -16.50 -3.80 5.69
C ALA A 607 -17.97 -4.05 6.07
N PHE A 608 -18.46 -5.29 5.95
CA PHE A 608 -19.80 -5.65 6.42
C PHE A 608 -19.94 -5.58 7.94
N ILE A 609 -18.93 -6.06 8.66
CA ILE A 609 -18.92 -6.05 10.13
C ILE A 609 -18.82 -4.62 10.66
N ASP A 610 -18.00 -3.76 10.06
CA ASP A 610 -17.89 -2.35 10.41
C ASP A 610 -19.24 -1.64 10.29
N VAL A 611 -19.96 -1.86 9.18
CA VAL A 611 -21.30 -1.32 8.99
C VAL A 611 -22.30 -1.86 10.01
N ALA A 612 -22.25 -3.17 10.31
CA ALA A 612 -23.13 -3.77 11.30
C ALA A 612 -22.87 -3.24 12.72
N GLN A 613 -21.59 -3.02 13.07
CA GLN A 613 -21.18 -2.38 14.33
C GLN A 613 -21.59 -0.91 14.38
N GLN A 614 -21.49 -0.17 13.28
CA GLN A 614 -21.97 1.21 13.20
C GLN A 614 -23.48 1.29 13.42
N LEU A 615 -24.25 0.43 12.74
CA LEU A 615 -25.70 0.29 12.98
C LEU A 615 -26.00 -0.09 14.45
N GLN A 616 -25.15 -0.91 15.05
CA GLN A 616 -25.27 -1.25 16.47
C GLN A 616 -25.05 -0.03 17.37
N MET A 617 -24.04 0.79 17.10
CA MET A 617 -23.66 1.95 17.91
C MET A 617 -24.60 3.14 17.72
N ASP A 618 -24.93 3.46 16.48
CA ASP A 618 -25.66 4.69 16.14
C ASP A 618 -27.14 4.46 15.88
N GLY A 619 -27.50 3.25 15.47
CA GLY A 619 -28.88 2.85 15.22
C GLY A 619 -29.33 3.20 13.80
N ALA A 620 -28.56 3.97 13.06
CA ALA A 620 -28.76 4.24 11.65
C ALA A 620 -27.42 4.51 10.95
N ILE A 621 -27.39 4.30 9.63
CA ILE A 621 -26.27 4.64 8.76
C ILE A 621 -26.78 5.10 7.40
N ASP A 622 -26.12 6.12 6.84
CA ASP A 622 -26.37 6.62 5.51
C ASP A 622 -25.72 5.71 4.45
N TYR A 623 -26.41 5.50 3.33
CA TYR A 623 -25.87 4.74 2.20
C TYR A 623 -26.42 5.23 0.87
N GLU A 624 -25.80 4.77 -0.22
CA GLU A 624 -26.18 5.17 -1.57
C GLU A 624 -26.78 4.00 -2.33
N LYS A 625 -27.88 4.23 -3.05
CA LYS A 625 -28.41 3.26 -4.03
C LYS A 625 -28.25 3.80 -5.44
N VAL A 626 -27.89 2.92 -6.37
CA VAL A 626 -27.74 3.27 -7.78
C VAL A 626 -29.13 3.44 -8.44
N GLU A 627 -29.35 4.59 -9.07
CA GLU A 627 -30.56 4.87 -9.82
C GLU A 627 -30.39 4.50 -11.31
N THR A 628 -29.48 5.14 -12.03
CA THR A 628 -29.21 4.86 -13.45
C THR A 628 -27.79 5.27 -13.83
N GLY A 629 -27.05 4.38 -14.50
CA GLY A 629 -25.60 4.57 -14.68
C GLY A 629 -24.93 4.74 -13.32
N ASP A 630 -24.08 5.75 -13.17
CA ASP A 630 -23.35 6.04 -11.93
C ASP A 630 -24.03 7.10 -11.07
N LYS A 631 -25.35 7.30 -11.21
CA LYS A 631 -26.09 8.29 -10.41
C LYS A 631 -26.64 7.66 -9.13
N PRO A 632 -26.05 7.95 -7.95
CA PRO A 632 -26.60 7.47 -6.69
C PRO A 632 -27.78 8.32 -6.22
N SER A 633 -28.59 7.76 -5.32
CA SER A 633 -29.49 8.49 -4.45
C SER A 633 -29.29 8.05 -3.01
N HIS A 634 -29.55 8.96 -2.08
CA HIS A 634 -29.31 8.78 -0.65
C HIS A 634 -30.42 7.96 0.01
N CYS A 635 -30.03 7.04 0.88
CA CYS A 635 -30.89 6.19 1.69
C CYS A 635 -30.35 6.09 3.11
N ILE A 636 -31.21 5.66 4.04
CA ILE A 636 -30.85 5.48 5.45
C ILE A 636 -31.23 4.06 5.84
N ALA A 637 -30.26 3.26 6.27
CA ALA A 637 -30.51 2.00 6.94
C ALA A 637 -30.67 2.30 8.44
N ALA A 638 -31.76 1.85 9.05
CA ALA A 638 -32.04 2.13 10.46
C ALA A 638 -32.56 0.89 11.19
N VAL A 639 -32.01 0.64 12.37
CA VAL A 639 -32.47 -0.38 13.30
C VAL A 639 -33.80 0.07 13.89
N GLU A 640 -34.79 -0.83 13.91
CA GLU A 640 -36.10 -0.49 14.45
C GLU A 640 -36.01 -0.16 15.96
N PRO A 641 -36.74 0.86 16.46
CA PRO A 641 -36.58 1.35 17.83
C PRO A 641 -36.88 0.35 18.95
N ASP A 642 -37.63 -0.70 18.65
CA ASP A 642 -38.02 -1.75 19.60
C ASP A 642 -36.99 -2.90 19.69
N ILE A 643 -35.89 -2.82 18.92
CA ILE A 643 -34.77 -3.75 19.00
C ILE A 643 -33.72 -3.22 20.00
N ASP A 644 -33.42 -4.03 21.01
CA ASP A 644 -32.30 -3.78 21.91
C ASP A 644 -30.98 -4.13 21.22
N ARG A 645 -30.29 -3.10 20.69
CA ARG A 645 -29.03 -3.21 19.97
C ARG A 645 -27.89 -3.80 20.81
N GLN A 646 -27.98 -3.77 22.14
CA GLN A 646 -26.94 -4.30 23.03
C GLN A 646 -26.97 -5.83 23.10
N ARG A 647 -28.03 -6.48 22.61
CA ARG A 647 -28.13 -7.94 22.56
C ARG A 647 -27.36 -8.56 21.41
N VAL A 648 -26.87 -7.75 20.46
CA VAL A 648 -26.10 -8.23 19.31
C VAL A 648 -24.61 -8.04 19.58
N THR A 649 -23.78 -8.92 19.06
CA THR A 649 -22.32 -8.74 18.99
C THR A 649 -21.88 -9.14 17.60
N PHE A 650 -20.97 -8.37 16.98
CA PHE A 650 -20.48 -8.63 15.63
C PHE A 650 -18.98 -8.87 15.65
N THR A 651 -18.53 -9.93 14.99
CA THR A 651 -17.10 -10.24 14.85
C THR A 651 -16.75 -10.66 13.42
N VAL A 652 -15.55 -10.33 12.99
CA VAL A 652 -14.99 -10.85 11.74
C VAL A 652 -14.53 -12.29 11.97
N GLY A 653 -14.96 -13.21 11.11
CA GLY A 653 -14.62 -14.63 11.23
C GLY A 653 -15.02 -15.50 10.04
N ASP A 654 -14.23 -16.55 9.80
CA ASP A 654 -14.48 -17.53 8.76
C ASP A 654 -15.44 -18.63 9.26
N ALA A 655 -16.62 -18.71 8.64
CA ALA A 655 -17.64 -19.74 8.92
C ALA A 655 -17.15 -21.18 8.72
N CYS A 656 -16.12 -21.40 7.89
CA CYS A 656 -15.49 -22.70 7.71
C CYS A 656 -14.47 -23.04 8.81
N HIS A 657 -13.99 -22.05 9.59
CA HIS A 657 -12.90 -22.20 10.55
C HIS A 657 -13.16 -21.45 11.87
N LEU A 658 -14.35 -21.63 12.45
CA LEU A 658 -14.72 -20.99 13.72
C LEU A 658 -13.95 -21.57 14.92
N PRO A 659 -13.45 -20.73 15.84
CA PRO A 659 -12.83 -21.17 17.10
C PRO A 659 -13.74 -22.10 17.92
N GLU A 660 -13.15 -23.04 18.67
CA GLU A 660 -13.90 -23.95 19.56
C GLU A 660 -14.61 -23.23 20.71
N SER A 661 -14.16 -22.01 21.07
CA SER A 661 -14.81 -21.16 22.05
C SER A 661 -16.21 -20.69 21.61
N ILE A 662 -16.48 -20.67 20.30
CA ILE A 662 -17.78 -20.31 19.74
C ILE A 662 -18.65 -21.57 19.75
N LYS A 663 -19.55 -21.69 20.73
CA LYS A 663 -20.50 -22.81 20.87
C LYS A 663 -21.73 -22.44 21.69
N GLY A 664 -22.69 -23.37 21.73
CA GLY A 664 -23.83 -23.33 22.65
C GLY A 664 -24.93 -22.36 22.24
N TYR A 665 -25.47 -22.53 21.03
CA TYR A 665 -26.56 -21.74 20.48
C TYR A 665 -27.85 -22.57 20.39
N ASP A 666 -29.00 -21.94 20.68
CA ASP A 666 -30.31 -22.54 20.47
C ASP A 666 -30.69 -22.51 18.99
N ALA A 667 -30.24 -21.49 18.25
CA ALA A 667 -30.46 -21.34 16.82
C ALA A 667 -29.18 -20.88 16.11
N VAL A 668 -28.84 -21.52 14.98
CA VAL A 668 -27.81 -21.05 14.04
C VAL A 668 -28.46 -20.76 12.69
N ILE A 669 -28.22 -19.58 12.15
CA ILE A 669 -28.82 -19.10 10.90
C ILE A 669 -27.71 -18.97 9.85
N LEU A 670 -27.97 -19.54 8.67
CA LEU A 670 -27.15 -19.45 7.48
C LEU A 670 -28.02 -18.83 6.37
N ALA A 671 -28.15 -17.50 6.38
CA ALA A 671 -29.00 -16.78 5.45
C ALA A 671 -28.21 -16.35 4.21
N ASN A 672 -28.43 -17.02 3.07
CA ASN A 672 -27.80 -16.73 1.78
C ASN A 672 -26.25 -16.83 1.75
N VAL A 673 -25.64 -17.57 2.70
CA VAL A 673 -24.18 -17.69 2.79
C VAL A 673 -23.65 -19.04 2.27
N ILE A 674 -24.41 -20.13 2.39
CA ILE A 674 -23.86 -21.49 2.23
C ILE A 674 -23.25 -21.75 0.85
N CYS A 675 -23.83 -21.18 -0.21
CA CYS A 675 -23.33 -21.27 -1.59
C CYS A 675 -22.16 -20.31 -1.89
N ARG A 676 -21.72 -19.53 -0.91
CA ARG A 676 -20.58 -18.61 -0.97
C ARG A 676 -19.39 -19.07 -0.13
N LEU A 677 -19.52 -20.20 0.56
CA LEU A 677 -18.45 -20.75 1.40
C LEU A 677 -17.44 -21.55 0.55
N PRO A 678 -16.12 -21.48 0.86
CA PRO A 678 -15.11 -22.30 0.20
C PRO A 678 -15.30 -23.81 0.45
N ASP A 679 -15.83 -24.16 1.63
CA ASP A 679 -16.18 -25.52 1.99
C ASP A 679 -17.43 -25.52 2.88
N PRO A 680 -18.64 -25.62 2.29
CA PRO A 680 -19.88 -25.62 3.06
C PRO A 680 -19.98 -26.84 3.99
N THR A 681 -19.32 -27.95 3.67
CA THR A 681 -19.30 -29.15 4.51
C THR A 681 -18.56 -28.90 5.82
N LEU A 682 -17.45 -28.15 5.82
CA LEU A 682 -16.76 -27.78 7.07
C LEU A 682 -17.66 -26.96 8.00
N CYS A 683 -18.37 -25.98 7.43
CA CYS A 683 -19.33 -25.17 8.18
C CYS A 683 -20.45 -26.03 8.77
N LEU A 684 -21.08 -26.91 7.98
CA LEU A 684 -22.19 -27.75 8.48
C LEU A 684 -21.73 -28.77 9.54
N LYS A 685 -20.55 -29.37 9.37
CA LYS A 685 -19.99 -30.29 10.38
C LYS A 685 -19.72 -29.62 11.72
N ARG A 686 -19.52 -28.29 11.74
CA ARG A 686 -19.34 -27.51 12.97
C ARG A 686 -20.61 -27.40 13.82
N MET A 687 -21.78 -27.71 13.26
CA MET A 687 -23.07 -27.67 13.98
C MET A 687 -23.19 -28.77 15.05
N VAL A 688 -22.47 -29.88 14.89
CA VAL A 688 -22.56 -31.09 15.72
C VAL A 688 -21.31 -31.34 16.57
N GLY A 689 -21.41 -32.25 17.56
CA GLY A 689 -20.28 -32.74 18.36
C GLY A 689 -20.18 -32.12 19.75
N GLU A 690 -19.19 -32.57 20.56
CA GLU A 690 -18.98 -32.13 21.95
C GLU A 690 -18.72 -30.60 22.07
N ASN A 691 -18.13 -30.02 21.04
CA ASN A 691 -17.92 -28.58 20.89
C ASN A 691 -18.83 -27.94 19.82
N GLY A 692 -19.90 -28.62 19.38
CA GLY A 692 -20.79 -28.19 18.32
C GLY A 692 -21.43 -26.82 18.57
N LEU A 693 -21.79 -26.11 17.50
CA LEU A 693 -22.46 -24.81 17.62
C LEU A 693 -23.85 -24.94 18.25
N VAL A 694 -24.58 -25.99 17.93
CA VAL A 694 -26.00 -26.13 18.28
C VAL A 694 -26.17 -26.99 19.53
N LEU A 695 -26.96 -26.51 20.48
CA LEU A 695 -27.33 -27.28 21.68
C LEU A 695 -28.33 -28.39 21.34
N PRO A 696 -28.40 -29.48 22.12
CA PRO A 696 -29.46 -30.49 21.98
C PRO A 696 -30.86 -29.85 21.99
N GLY A 697 -31.72 -30.25 21.03
CA GLY A 697 -33.02 -29.63 20.79
C GLY A 697 -32.99 -28.30 20.02
N GLY A 698 -31.81 -27.71 19.81
CA GLY A 698 -31.61 -26.49 19.02
C GLY A 698 -31.77 -26.70 17.51
N ILE A 699 -31.77 -25.60 16.75
CA ILE A 699 -32.07 -25.61 15.32
C ILE A 699 -30.99 -24.97 14.45
N VAL A 700 -30.94 -25.39 13.18
CA VAL A 700 -30.22 -24.71 12.10
C VAL A 700 -31.22 -24.26 11.03
N VAL A 701 -31.20 -22.98 10.70
CA VAL A 701 -31.97 -22.41 9.58
C VAL A 701 -31.03 -22.16 8.42
N ILE A 702 -31.31 -22.75 7.26
CA ILE A 702 -30.52 -22.53 6.04
C ILE A 702 -31.46 -21.98 4.99
N THR A 703 -31.15 -20.80 4.46
CA THR A 703 -31.82 -20.24 3.28
C THR A 703 -30.79 -20.02 2.18
N ALA A 704 -30.97 -20.66 1.02
CA ALA A 704 -30.02 -20.51 -0.07
C ALA A 704 -30.66 -20.78 -1.43
N PRO A 705 -30.30 -20.01 -2.47
CA PRO A 705 -30.80 -20.25 -3.82
C PRO A 705 -30.13 -21.44 -4.52
N MET A 706 -29.21 -22.14 -3.85
CA MET A 706 -28.38 -23.20 -4.43
C MET A 706 -27.68 -22.79 -5.72
N SER A 707 -27.45 -21.49 -5.89
CA SER A 707 -26.77 -20.88 -7.04
C SER A 707 -25.26 -20.95 -6.83
N TRP A 708 -24.74 -22.17 -6.84
CA TRP A 708 -23.33 -22.43 -6.65
C TRP A 708 -22.50 -21.82 -7.77
N MET A 709 -21.37 -21.25 -7.39
CA MET A 709 -20.40 -20.68 -8.32
C MET A 709 -19.03 -21.24 -7.95
N GLU A 710 -18.31 -21.77 -8.95
CA GLU A 710 -16.95 -22.31 -8.75
C GLU A 710 -16.02 -21.26 -8.13
N ALA A 711 -16.30 -19.98 -8.36
CA ALA A 711 -15.61 -18.84 -7.75
C ALA A 711 -15.56 -18.87 -6.22
N PHE A 712 -16.57 -19.47 -5.59
CA PHE A 712 -16.67 -19.57 -4.15
C PHE A 712 -16.43 -21.00 -3.69
N THR A 713 -17.08 -21.98 -4.31
CA THR A 713 -17.06 -23.38 -3.87
C THR A 713 -16.68 -24.27 -5.05
N PRO A 714 -15.65 -25.14 -4.96
CA PRO A 714 -15.36 -26.15 -5.98
C PRO A 714 -16.57 -27.05 -6.25
N LYS A 715 -16.77 -27.46 -7.51
CA LYS A 715 -17.95 -28.23 -7.96
C LYS A 715 -18.19 -29.50 -7.15
N GLU A 716 -17.13 -30.19 -6.79
CA GLU A 716 -17.16 -31.42 -5.99
C GLU A 716 -17.66 -31.21 -4.55
N LYS A 717 -17.73 -29.96 -4.08
CA LYS A 717 -18.23 -29.58 -2.75
C LYS A 717 -19.63 -28.97 -2.77
N TRP A 718 -20.30 -28.90 -3.93
CA TRP A 718 -21.64 -28.34 -4.03
C TRP A 718 -22.66 -29.24 -3.33
N LEU A 719 -23.45 -28.67 -2.42
CA LEU A 719 -24.56 -29.37 -1.76
C LEU A 719 -25.83 -29.15 -2.60
N THR A 720 -26.17 -30.12 -3.45
CA THR A 720 -27.18 -29.93 -4.51
C THR A 720 -28.61 -30.33 -4.11
N SER A 721 -28.83 -30.82 -2.89
CA SER A 721 -30.16 -31.17 -2.37
C SER A 721 -30.23 -31.11 -0.85
N LEU A 722 -31.45 -31.03 -0.31
CA LEU A 722 -31.69 -31.15 1.14
C LEU A 722 -31.18 -32.48 1.70
N GLU A 723 -31.25 -33.57 0.93
CA GLU A 723 -30.70 -34.86 1.34
C GLU A 723 -29.20 -34.79 1.57
N ILE A 724 -28.45 -34.15 0.66
CA ILE A 724 -27.00 -33.97 0.78
C ILE A 724 -26.66 -33.05 1.96
N ILE A 725 -27.43 -31.98 2.18
CA ILE A 725 -27.28 -31.11 3.36
C ILE A 725 -27.50 -31.91 4.65
N GLY A 726 -28.56 -32.72 4.71
CA GLY A 726 -28.88 -33.57 5.86
C GLY A 726 -27.78 -34.58 6.18
N GLN A 727 -27.10 -35.12 5.16
CA GLN A 727 -25.94 -36.00 5.37
C GLN A 727 -24.77 -35.30 6.08
N GLN A 728 -24.66 -33.98 5.99
CA GLN A 728 -23.64 -33.19 6.70
C GLN A 728 -24.08 -32.75 8.11
N LEU A 729 -25.33 -33.00 8.49
CA LEU A 729 -25.92 -32.66 9.79
C LEU A 729 -26.36 -33.93 10.54
N PRO A 730 -25.42 -34.82 10.93
CA PRO A 730 -25.78 -36.05 11.63
C PRO A 730 -26.47 -35.75 12.97
N GLY A 731 -27.56 -36.47 13.27
CA GLY A 731 -28.37 -36.23 14.48
C GLY A 731 -29.40 -35.11 14.33
N PHE A 732 -29.44 -34.41 13.19
CA PHE A 732 -30.51 -33.47 12.88
C PHE A 732 -31.66 -34.14 12.11
N SER A 733 -32.88 -33.65 12.36
CA SER A 733 -34.07 -33.98 11.57
C SER A 733 -34.58 -32.73 10.85
N LEU A 734 -34.92 -32.88 9.56
CA LEU A 734 -35.58 -31.81 8.81
C LEU A 734 -37.01 -31.64 9.34
N ILE A 735 -37.33 -30.48 9.90
CA ILE A 735 -38.65 -30.21 10.49
C ILE A 735 -39.49 -29.24 9.66
N HIS A 736 -38.87 -28.51 8.73
CA HIS A 736 -39.56 -27.59 7.83
C HIS A 736 -38.72 -27.35 6.58
N HIS A 737 -39.38 -27.20 5.42
CA HIS A 737 -38.76 -26.69 4.20
C HIS A 737 -39.79 -25.96 3.34
N GLU A 738 -39.36 -24.92 2.63
CA GLU A 738 -40.18 -24.17 1.68
C GLU A 738 -39.33 -23.43 0.65
N GLU A 739 -39.98 -22.98 -0.42
CA GLU A 739 -39.38 -22.10 -1.42
C GLU A 739 -39.72 -20.64 -1.09
N VAL A 740 -38.69 -19.79 -0.99
CA VAL A 740 -38.79 -18.39 -0.55
C VAL A 740 -38.35 -17.46 -1.68
N PRO A 741 -39.29 -16.92 -2.46
CA PRO A 741 -38.99 -15.86 -3.42
C PRO A 741 -38.49 -14.60 -2.71
N PHE A 742 -37.40 -14.03 -3.21
CA PHE A 742 -36.85 -12.74 -2.78
C PHE A 742 -36.27 -11.99 -3.99
N MET A 743 -35.92 -10.72 -3.80
CA MET A 743 -35.40 -9.89 -4.88
C MET A 743 -34.22 -9.05 -4.42
N ILE A 744 -33.21 -8.90 -5.28
CA ILE A 744 -32.09 -7.98 -5.10
C ILE A 744 -32.20 -6.91 -6.19
N ARG A 745 -32.07 -5.63 -5.81
CA ARG A 745 -32.02 -4.51 -6.73
C ARG A 745 -30.56 -4.15 -7.04
N GLU A 746 -30.18 -4.18 -8.31
CA GLU A 746 -28.87 -3.70 -8.76
C GLU A 746 -28.91 -2.19 -9.08
N HIS A 747 -29.93 -1.75 -9.82
CA HIS A 747 -30.25 -0.33 -10.03
C HIS A 747 -31.75 -0.17 -10.32
N GLN A 748 -32.26 1.06 -10.55
CA GLN A 748 -33.70 1.36 -10.67
C GLN A 748 -34.46 0.48 -11.69
N ARG A 749 -33.77 -0.13 -12.66
CA ARG A 749 -34.37 -0.93 -13.75
C ARG A 749 -33.79 -2.35 -13.89
N LYS A 750 -32.89 -2.76 -12.99
CA LYS A 750 -32.27 -4.09 -13.04
C LYS A 750 -32.38 -4.77 -11.69
N PHE A 751 -32.98 -5.94 -11.70
CA PHE A 751 -33.34 -6.71 -10.53
C PHE A 751 -32.98 -8.18 -10.74
N GLU A 752 -32.56 -8.84 -9.68
CA GLU A 752 -32.41 -10.29 -9.63
C GLU A 752 -33.59 -10.84 -8.83
N TYR A 753 -34.46 -11.60 -9.50
CA TYR A 753 -35.52 -12.39 -8.85
C TYR A 753 -34.98 -13.78 -8.55
N ILE A 754 -35.01 -14.16 -7.27
CA ILE A 754 -34.34 -15.36 -6.78
C ILE A 754 -35.32 -16.15 -5.92
N ILE A 755 -35.30 -17.47 -6.01
CA ILE A 755 -36.06 -18.35 -5.12
C ILE A 755 -35.05 -19.11 -4.25
N ALA A 756 -35.05 -18.85 -2.95
CA ALA A 756 -34.22 -19.56 -1.99
C ALA A 756 -34.94 -20.81 -1.49
N GLN A 757 -34.24 -21.93 -1.44
CA GLN A 757 -34.67 -23.08 -0.65
C GLN A 757 -34.40 -22.76 0.83
N ALA A 758 -35.46 -22.66 1.61
CA ALA A 758 -35.39 -22.54 3.07
C ALA A 758 -35.59 -23.90 3.72
N SER A 759 -34.78 -24.22 4.72
CA SER A 759 -34.89 -25.45 5.51
C SER A 759 -34.57 -25.20 6.97
N VAL A 760 -35.27 -25.90 7.85
CA VAL A 760 -35.04 -25.86 9.30
C VAL A 760 -34.78 -27.26 9.81
N TRP A 761 -33.66 -27.42 10.50
CA TRP A 761 -33.15 -28.69 10.99
C TRP A 761 -33.10 -28.65 12.50
N ARG A 762 -33.56 -29.69 13.20
CA ARG A 762 -33.51 -29.78 14.67
C ARG A 762 -32.59 -30.90 15.12
N LEU A 763 -31.66 -30.58 16.02
CA LEU A 763 -30.78 -31.55 16.67
C LEU A 763 -31.58 -32.37 17.69
N ALA A 764 -31.36 -33.69 17.72
CA ALA A 764 -31.94 -34.56 18.75
C ALA A 764 -31.59 -34.08 20.17
N GLU A 765 -32.50 -34.31 21.11
CA GLU A 765 -32.31 -33.99 22.54
C GLU A 765 -31.30 -34.91 23.24
#